data_AF-A0A0G4HGN1-F1
#
_entry.id   AF-A0A0G4HGN1-F1
#
_cell.length_a   1.000
_cell.length_b   1.000
_cell.length_c   1.000
_cell.angle_alpha   90.00
_cell.angle_beta   90.00
_cell.angle_gamma   90.00
#
_symmetry.space_group_name_H-M   'P 1'
#
loop_
_entity.id
_entity.type
_entity.pdbx_description
1 polymer ?
#
loop_
_entity_poly.entity_id
_entity_poly.type
_entity_poly.pdbx_seq_one_letter_code
_entity_poly.pdbx_strand_id
1 'polypeptide(L)'
;MKPSEGFCGLEEPAEPLPDFAKADMAVRPVGSEQDLWLPVQVKSTTRQAMRGNGIHWYFQKAGSYPSMVVVCVFHQESVLNPRTPLRECQSQLEFLKKTPKVWVFPGSHTSHLKSSLGVTRGGRHDREEFRCSFGRGEDSENAMLLGHKLLSFYKQSASGGGSSVKGVCLQSFKELKSQVSSTVETEEKTIRWFQTVFDVLGLEILKAPCWTLPYDRVGRLYIGDSSREIKLQIKTAYWKRWTASGPMAYVDCNRNTGVRVRQPYAARDFDFLFVGPPFNTSRLVQLHQENDKEREKRPEMMQDAVRTPYCFYMFCDSDLQRLEIVSSEVTLGKMGFELDFSDTPHCKHRSKPHQYLPWRYTMSATSLERAAQYFASQTSQRFMSSVAHRGLCTAARKRDNRSAADRMEVEHAAKRLIIQAIGPTPSFCGLEEPAIPLPHSAKADMALRPFGSKKDLWLPLQVKSTRMNRFEKRKTTTLCWDFGSVGGYDGMLVLCVSLNGGRYRRKEGMGVGDLGGSPRAWVFAGRQLTHLRKLRISAGGKHDTESSRCKFEESMDDTDATLVADCLLSAYKEAEASHQHTANGVCLRPLDYLRKQVSQEVQTEMETLSWFKEFLFSVAGAETKDVLCPTLPHDILVDFPPSNPDSEESTPLRIQLKTAYWSRGGRWGPVAHVNSYRRLSCRAYVPYTCGDFDIFLVGPPRNAERFLALKQVQKKELCADLPANPSIIPPFFYMFSSSDMQRLGLVSSEEQTQSGKPGFNLDFLLNRRHSTGSRTARLLHWRYDLSQESLDNAAQLLKQWQSTL
;
A
#
# COMPACT_ATOMS: atom_id res chain seq x y z
N MET A 1 -11.95 -19.35 14.29
CA MET A 1 -10.99 -19.85 15.32
C MET A 1 -11.09 -21.38 15.38
N LYS A 2 -9.98 -22.11 15.17
CA LYS A 2 -10.06 -23.57 14.95
C LYS A 2 -10.43 -24.36 16.22
N PRO A 3 -11.14 -25.49 16.09
CA PRO A 3 -11.36 -26.42 17.19
C PRO A 3 -10.03 -26.91 17.80
N SER A 4 -10.03 -27.18 19.10
CA SER A 4 -8.93 -27.81 19.83
C SER A 4 -9.48 -28.60 21.02
N GLU A 5 -8.64 -29.35 21.73
CA GLU A 5 -9.06 -30.08 22.93
C GLU A 5 -9.73 -29.15 23.95
N GLY A 6 -10.98 -29.47 24.33
CA GLY A 6 -11.82 -28.63 25.20
C GLY A 6 -12.40 -27.36 24.57
N PHE A 7 -12.27 -27.17 23.25
CA PHE A 7 -12.77 -26.02 22.50
C PHE A 7 -13.40 -26.46 21.17
N CYS A 8 -14.72 -26.33 21.04
CA CYS A 8 -15.42 -26.69 19.81
C CYS A 8 -15.01 -25.85 18.58
N GLY A 9 -14.29 -24.75 18.77
CA GLY A 9 -14.02 -23.79 17.71
C GLY A 9 -15.10 -22.71 17.62
N LEU A 10 -14.79 -21.66 16.87
CA LEU A 10 -15.75 -20.65 16.43
C LEU A 10 -15.64 -20.51 14.92
N GLU A 11 -16.78 -20.48 14.23
CA GLU A 11 -16.91 -20.16 12.82
C GLU A 11 -17.40 -18.73 12.60
N GLU A 12 -17.10 -18.20 11.43
CA GLU A 12 -17.61 -16.93 10.91
C GLU A 12 -18.70 -17.24 9.87
N PRO A 13 -19.61 -16.30 9.59
CA PRO A 13 -20.61 -16.50 8.54
C PRO A 13 -19.92 -16.76 7.19
N ALA A 14 -20.55 -17.61 6.37
CA ALA A 14 -20.00 -17.96 5.05
C ALA A 14 -19.86 -16.74 4.14
N GLU A 15 -20.81 -15.81 4.26
CA GLU A 15 -20.72 -14.48 3.68
C GLU A 15 -20.15 -13.51 4.74
N PRO A 16 -19.24 -12.60 4.38
CA PRO A 16 -18.70 -11.65 5.34
C PRO A 16 -19.77 -10.63 5.78
N LEU A 17 -19.53 -10.01 6.93
CA LEU A 17 -20.25 -8.79 7.28
C LEU A 17 -19.92 -7.68 6.27
N PRO A 18 -20.86 -6.78 5.94
CA PRO A 18 -20.57 -5.60 5.15
C PRO A 18 -19.44 -4.77 5.78
N ASP A 19 -18.60 -4.11 4.96
CA ASP A 19 -17.42 -3.31 5.38
C ASP A 19 -17.71 -2.19 6.40
N PHE A 20 -18.98 -1.93 6.68
CA PHE A 20 -19.47 -0.88 7.59
C PHE A 20 -20.52 -1.37 8.58
N ALA A 21 -20.66 -2.69 8.74
CA ALA A 21 -21.41 -3.22 9.86
C ALA A 21 -20.82 -2.68 11.18
N LYS A 22 -21.68 -2.49 12.18
CA LYS A 22 -21.21 -2.02 13.49
C LYS A 22 -20.22 -2.98 14.15
N ALA A 23 -20.27 -4.27 13.81
CA ALA A 23 -19.31 -5.27 14.23
C ALA A 23 -18.30 -5.54 13.10
N ASP A 24 -17.02 -5.68 13.43
CA ASP A 24 -15.98 -6.05 12.46
C ASP A 24 -16.00 -7.56 12.16
N MET A 25 -16.61 -8.36 13.03
CA MET A 25 -16.73 -9.81 12.89
C MET A 25 -17.97 -10.34 13.61
N ALA A 26 -18.45 -11.50 13.15
CA ALA A 26 -19.53 -12.25 13.76
C ALA A 26 -19.07 -13.69 13.95
N VAL A 27 -19.22 -14.23 15.15
CA VAL A 27 -18.74 -15.59 15.45
C VAL A 27 -19.79 -16.42 16.17
N ARG A 28 -19.82 -17.73 15.89
CA ARG A 28 -20.64 -18.70 16.63
C ARG A 28 -19.88 -20.03 16.80
N PRO A 29 -20.30 -20.93 17.70
CA PRO A 29 -19.69 -22.26 17.83
C PRO A 29 -19.74 -23.01 16.50
N VAL A 30 -18.65 -23.70 16.15
CA VAL A 30 -18.61 -24.53 14.94
C VAL A 30 -19.72 -25.58 14.99
N GLY A 31 -20.50 -25.69 13.91
CA GLY A 31 -21.62 -26.62 13.81
C GLY A 31 -22.90 -26.17 14.53
N SER A 32 -22.99 -24.91 14.97
CA SER A 32 -24.24 -24.37 15.47
C SER A 32 -25.24 -24.18 14.32
N GLU A 33 -26.43 -24.78 14.43
CA GLU A 33 -27.50 -24.65 13.43
C GLU A 33 -28.32 -23.35 13.59
N GLN A 34 -28.23 -22.70 14.75
CA GLN A 34 -28.96 -21.47 15.03
C GLN A 34 -28.34 -20.29 14.28
N ASP A 35 -29.17 -19.46 13.64
CA ASP A 35 -28.77 -18.16 13.08
C ASP A 35 -28.65 -17.13 14.21
N LEU A 36 -27.76 -17.40 15.16
CA LEU A 36 -27.42 -16.52 16.26
C LEU A 36 -25.91 -16.36 16.27
N TRP A 37 -25.46 -15.12 16.15
CA TRP A 37 -24.06 -14.77 16.03
C TRP A 37 -23.67 -13.81 17.15
N LEU A 38 -22.46 -13.98 17.66
CA LEU A 38 -21.85 -13.04 18.58
C LEU A 38 -21.23 -11.89 17.78
N PRO A 39 -21.78 -10.66 17.82
CA PRO A 39 -21.12 -9.50 17.24
C PRO A 39 -19.84 -9.17 18.01
N VAL A 40 -18.75 -9.03 17.29
CA VAL A 40 -17.43 -8.70 17.83
C VAL A 40 -16.89 -7.46 17.11
N GLN A 41 -16.58 -6.43 17.89
CA GLN A 41 -15.86 -5.25 17.43
C GLN A 41 -14.39 -5.35 17.80
N VAL A 42 -13.50 -5.16 16.84
CA VAL A 42 -12.05 -5.18 17.04
C VAL A 42 -11.51 -3.75 17.04
N LYS A 43 -10.73 -3.40 18.07
CA LYS A 43 -9.99 -2.14 18.15
C LYS A 43 -8.51 -2.45 18.25
N SER A 44 -7.74 -2.03 17.26
CA SER A 44 -6.29 -2.18 17.27
C SER A 44 -5.59 -0.85 17.57
N THR A 45 -4.42 -0.93 18.20
CA THR A 45 -3.54 0.24 18.38
C THR A 45 -2.08 -0.18 18.38
N THR A 46 -1.21 0.65 17.80
CA THR A 46 0.25 0.56 17.97
C THR A 46 0.75 1.65 18.91
N ARG A 47 -0.15 2.52 19.39
CA ARG A 47 0.22 3.66 20.23
C ARG A 47 0.32 3.23 21.68
N GLN A 48 1.52 3.40 22.21
CA GLN A 48 1.85 3.30 23.62
C GLN A 48 2.30 4.67 24.10
N ALA A 49 1.81 5.14 25.25
CA ALA A 49 2.29 6.34 25.89
C ALA A 49 2.69 6.05 27.33
N MET A 50 3.78 6.67 27.78
CA MET A 50 4.12 6.73 29.19
C MET A 50 3.32 7.89 29.81
N ARG A 51 2.57 7.64 30.88
CA ARG A 51 2.03 8.71 31.75
C ARG A 51 2.41 8.39 33.19
N GLY A 52 3.20 9.28 33.80
CA GLY A 52 3.90 8.96 35.04
C GLY A 52 4.78 7.71 34.86
N ASN A 53 4.71 6.81 35.83
CA ASN A 53 5.48 5.55 35.82
C ASN A 53 4.76 4.40 35.08
N GLY A 54 3.57 4.65 34.51
CA GLY A 54 2.72 3.65 33.89
C GLY A 54 2.80 3.63 32.35
N ILE A 55 2.69 2.42 31.79
CA ILE A 55 2.47 2.22 30.35
C ILE A 55 0.97 2.26 30.07
N HIS A 56 0.55 3.10 29.11
CA HIS A 56 -0.84 3.24 28.68
C HIS A 56 -1.04 2.90 27.21
N TRP A 57 -2.08 2.13 26.92
CA TRP A 57 -2.59 1.80 25.58
C TRP A 57 -3.95 2.45 25.38
N TYR A 58 -4.16 3.12 24.24
CA TYR A 58 -5.40 3.85 23.96
C TYR A 58 -6.13 3.27 22.75
N PHE A 59 -7.37 2.87 22.98
CA PHE A 59 -8.30 2.36 21.98
C PHE A 59 -9.42 3.37 21.76
N GLN A 60 -9.60 3.84 20.52
CA GLN A 60 -10.60 4.87 20.22
C GLN A 60 -11.99 4.27 20.04
N LYS A 61 -13.03 5.02 20.44
CA LYS A 61 -14.44 4.67 20.26
C LYS A 61 -14.86 3.31 20.83
N ALA A 62 -14.11 2.75 21.78
CA ALA A 62 -14.44 1.45 22.37
C ALA A 62 -15.81 1.44 23.09
N GLY A 63 -16.33 2.60 23.50
CA GLY A 63 -17.64 2.71 24.15
C GLY A 63 -18.86 2.79 23.23
N SER A 64 -18.68 2.79 21.91
CA SER A 64 -19.79 2.93 20.95
C SER A 64 -20.56 1.62 20.68
N TYR A 65 -20.28 0.55 21.42
CA TYR A 65 -20.73 -0.81 21.09
C TYR A 65 -21.37 -1.51 22.30
N PRO A 66 -22.43 -0.94 22.92
CA PRO A 66 -22.95 -1.40 24.20
C PRO A 66 -23.48 -2.83 24.20
N SER A 67 -23.90 -3.37 23.04
CA SER A 67 -24.50 -4.70 22.88
C SER A 67 -23.53 -5.77 22.34
N MET A 68 -22.26 -5.43 22.13
CA MET A 68 -21.29 -6.27 21.41
C MET A 68 -20.10 -6.64 22.28
N VAL A 69 -19.30 -7.60 21.86
CA VAL A 69 -17.99 -7.85 22.49
C VAL A 69 -16.94 -6.95 21.84
N VAL A 70 -16.14 -6.23 22.64
CA VAL A 70 -15.07 -5.37 22.15
C VAL A 70 -13.70 -6.01 22.43
N VAL A 71 -13.00 -6.42 21.37
CA VAL A 71 -11.66 -6.99 21.40
C VAL A 71 -10.64 -5.89 21.14
N CYS A 72 -9.80 -5.58 22.13
CA CYS A 72 -8.76 -4.57 22.04
C CYS A 72 -7.39 -5.24 21.83
N VAL A 73 -6.72 -4.95 20.72
CA VAL A 73 -5.43 -5.56 20.34
C VAL A 73 -4.32 -4.51 20.27
N PHE A 74 -3.30 -4.66 21.10
CA PHE A 74 -2.09 -3.84 21.00
C PHE A 74 -1.03 -4.57 20.18
N HIS A 75 -0.68 -3.97 19.04
CA HIS A 75 0.44 -4.42 18.22
C HIS A 75 1.69 -3.68 18.67
N GLN A 76 2.64 -4.42 19.23
CA GLN A 76 3.93 -3.86 19.58
C GLN A 76 4.72 -3.60 18.29
N GLU A 77 4.72 -2.37 17.78
CA GLU A 77 5.67 -1.98 16.72
C GLU A 77 7.09 -2.10 17.29
N SER A 78 7.98 -2.77 16.55
CA SER A 78 9.43 -2.74 16.80
C SER A 78 9.96 -1.33 16.53
N VAL A 79 9.67 -0.41 17.44
CA VAL A 79 10.26 0.92 17.45
C VAL A 79 11.49 0.82 18.33
N LEU A 80 12.63 0.49 17.72
CA LEU A 80 13.93 0.84 18.29
C LEU A 80 13.89 2.35 18.54
N ASN A 81 13.74 2.75 19.80
CA ASN A 81 13.77 4.15 20.19
C ASN A 81 15.24 4.61 20.10
N PRO A 82 15.62 5.45 19.12
CA PRO A 82 17.03 5.76 18.83
C PRO A 82 17.70 6.65 19.90
N ARG A 83 16.99 6.95 21.00
CA ARG A 83 17.49 7.75 22.12
C ARG A 83 17.89 6.93 23.34
N THR A 84 17.72 5.61 23.31
CA THR A 84 18.18 4.73 24.40
C THR A 84 19.63 4.34 24.12
N PRO A 85 20.60 4.71 24.97
CA PRO A 85 22.01 4.37 24.77
C PRO A 85 22.19 2.85 24.59
N LEU A 86 22.94 2.47 23.57
CA LEU A 86 23.15 1.08 23.11
C LEU A 86 23.86 0.15 24.12
N ARG A 87 24.17 0.60 25.34
CA ARG A 87 25.06 -0.13 26.27
C ARG A 87 24.41 -1.19 27.16
N GLU A 88 23.08 -1.32 27.19
CA GLU A 88 22.38 -2.34 28.02
C GLU A 88 21.41 -3.19 27.20
N CYS A 89 21.86 -3.79 26.09
CA CYS A 89 20.98 -4.50 25.16
C CYS A 89 21.43 -5.93 24.83
N GLN A 90 21.60 -6.76 25.85
CA GLN A 90 21.63 -8.23 25.67
C GLN A 90 20.23 -8.87 25.59
N SER A 91 19.13 -8.11 25.79
CA SER A 91 17.74 -8.63 25.70
C SER A 91 16.97 -8.26 24.43
N GLN A 92 17.63 -7.74 23.38
CA GLN A 92 16.96 -7.37 22.12
C GLN A 92 16.35 -8.58 21.39
N LEU A 93 16.88 -9.80 21.60
CA LEU A 93 16.33 -11.03 21.04
C LEU A 93 15.02 -11.49 21.74
N GLU A 94 14.79 -11.10 23.00
CA GLU A 94 13.52 -11.32 23.71
C GLU A 94 12.45 -10.29 23.30
N PHE A 95 12.88 -9.09 22.88
CA PHE A 95 11.97 -8.02 22.48
C PHE A 95 11.23 -8.32 21.16
N LEU A 96 11.84 -9.11 20.27
CA LEU A 96 11.27 -9.52 18.97
C LEU A 96 10.25 -10.67 19.07
N LYS A 97 10.11 -11.32 20.23
CA LYS A 97 9.20 -12.47 20.42
C LYS A 97 7.88 -12.13 21.12
N LYS A 98 7.62 -10.87 21.46
CA LYS A 98 6.43 -10.52 22.24
C LYS A 98 5.16 -10.66 21.40
N THR A 99 4.29 -11.57 21.84
CA THR A 99 2.96 -11.76 21.27
C THR A 99 2.12 -10.49 21.45
N PRO A 100 1.22 -10.16 20.50
CA PRO A 100 0.31 -9.04 20.66
C PRO A 100 -0.50 -9.18 21.96
N LYS A 101 -0.69 -8.07 22.68
CA LYS A 101 -1.52 -8.06 23.88
C LYS A 101 -2.98 -7.90 23.47
N VAL A 102 -3.86 -8.69 24.07
CA VAL A 102 -5.28 -8.66 23.76
C VAL A 102 -6.12 -8.60 25.04
N TRP A 103 -7.13 -7.75 25.01
CA TRP A 103 -8.16 -7.63 26.03
C TRP A 103 -9.53 -7.76 25.38
N VAL A 104 -10.50 -8.30 26.12
CA VAL A 104 -11.86 -8.49 25.65
C VAL A 104 -12.80 -7.96 26.71
N PHE A 105 -13.69 -7.05 26.31
CA PHE A 105 -14.66 -6.41 27.17
C PHE A 105 -16.08 -6.68 26.65
N PRO A 106 -17.06 -6.93 27.52
CA PRO A 106 -18.45 -6.80 27.11
C PRO A 106 -18.74 -5.32 26.82
N GLY A 107 -19.56 -5.04 25.82
CA GLY A 107 -19.88 -3.70 25.35
C GLY A 107 -20.45 -2.78 26.43
N SER A 108 -21.27 -3.34 27.32
CA SER A 108 -21.79 -2.63 28.50
C SER A 108 -20.68 -2.07 29.37
N HIS A 109 -19.56 -2.78 29.51
CA HIS A 109 -18.42 -2.33 30.31
C HIS A 109 -17.77 -1.09 29.71
N THR A 110 -17.74 -0.94 28.39
CA THR A 110 -17.15 0.23 27.74
C THR A 110 -18.16 1.32 27.41
N SER A 111 -19.47 1.03 27.48
CA SER A 111 -20.57 1.93 27.05
C SER A 111 -20.55 3.33 27.68
N HIS A 112 -20.09 3.44 28.93
CA HIS A 112 -19.98 4.72 29.63
C HIS A 112 -18.79 5.59 29.16
N LEU A 113 -17.90 5.05 28.32
CA LEU A 113 -16.72 5.75 27.83
C LEU A 113 -17.04 6.59 26.59
N LYS A 114 -17.10 7.92 26.77
CA LYS A 114 -17.45 8.87 25.69
C LYS A 114 -16.47 8.91 24.51
N SER A 115 -15.20 8.49 24.64
CA SER A 115 -14.23 8.69 23.55
C SER A 115 -13.11 7.66 23.38
N SER A 116 -12.52 7.13 24.46
CA SER A 116 -11.41 6.18 24.39
C SER A 116 -11.34 5.28 25.61
N LEU A 117 -10.99 4.02 25.40
CA LEU A 117 -10.60 3.08 26.45
C LEU A 117 -9.08 3.14 26.62
N GLY A 118 -8.64 3.51 27.82
CA GLY A 118 -7.24 3.48 28.22
C GLY A 118 -6.97 2.23 29.04
N VAL A 119 -6.08 1.36 28.57
CA VAL A 119 -5.59 0.21 29.35
C VAL A 119 -4.22 0.57 29.89
N THR A 120 -4.06 0.55 31.21
CA THR A 120 -2.78 0.82 31.88
C THR A 120 -2.23 -0.48 32.43
N ARG A 121 -0.91 -0.74 32.32
CA ARG A 121 -0.31 -1.96 32.89
C ARG A 121 -0.65 -2.07 34.39
N GLY A 122 -1.32 -3.15 34.79
CA GLY A 122 -1.78 -3.38 36.16
C GLY A 122 -2.92 -2.47 36.63
N GLY A 123 -3.50 -1.67 35.73
CA GLY A 123 -4.62 -0.78 36.05
C GLY A 123 -5.99 -1.46 35.98
N ARG A 124 -7.06 -0.66 36.18
CA ARG A 124 -8.45 -1.13 36.25
C ARG A 124 -8.90 -2.02 35.09
N HIS A 125 -8.46 -1.72 33.86
CA HIS A 125 -8.86 -2.47 32.65
C HIS A 125 -7.86 -3.55 32.25
N ASP A 126 -6.75 -3.69 32.97
CA ASP A 126 -5.69 -4.67 32.70
C ASP A 126 -5.75 -5.83 33.71
N ARG A 127 -6.98 -6.31 33.97
CA ARG A 127 -7.28 -7.42 34.87
C ARG A 127 -7.34 -8.73 34.11
N GLU A 128 -7.09 -9.83 34.81
CA GLU A 128 -7.14 -11.19 34.27
C GLU A 128 -8.48 -11.50 33.60
N GLU A 129 -9.58 -11.05 34.20
CA GLU A 129 -10.94 -11.18 33.65
C GLU A 129 -11.12 -10.54 32.27
N PHE A 130 -10.25 -9.60 31.85
CA PHE A 130 -10.28 -8.96 30.53
C PHE A 130 -9.13 -9.39 29.63
N ARG A 131 -7.97 -9.72 30.17
CA ARG A 131 -6.81 -10.23 29.42
C ARG A 131 -7.14 -11.54 28.71
N CYS A 132 -6.57 -11.71 27.51
CA CYS A 132 -6.58 -12.96 26.78
C CYS A 132 -5.22 -13.20 26.13
N SER A 133 -5.05 -14.36 25.53
CA SER A 133 -3.91 -14.68 24.67
C SER A 133 -4.39 -15.25 23.32
N PHE A 134 -3.56 -15.08 22.28
CA PHE A 134 -3.81 -15.71 20.98
C PHE A 134 -3.38 -17.19 20.94
N GLY A 135 -2.54 -17.62 21.88
CA GLY A 135 -2.05 -18.99 21.99
C GLY A 135 -1.60 -19.31 23.41
N ARG A 136 -1.41 -20.61 23.71
CA ARG A 136 -0.84 -21.06 24.98
C ARG A 136 0.66 -20.77 24.96
N GLY A 137 1.07 -19.61 25.47
CA GLY A 137 2.47 -19.24 25.65
C GLY A 137 2.94 -19.55 27.08
N GLU A 138 4.25 -19.70 27.27
CA GLU A 138 4.89 -20.02 28.57
C GLU A 138 4.59 -18.97 29.65
N ASP A 139 4.46 -17.69 29.30
CA ASP A 139 4.18 -16.61 30.27
C ASP A 139 2.68 -16.44 30.62
N SER A 140 1.79 -17.31 30.13
CA SER A 140 0.34 -17.10 30.19
C SER A 140 -0.44 -18.28 30.76
N GLU A 141 0.11 -19.02 31.73
CA GLU A 141 -0.56 -20.17 32.36
C GLU A 141 -1.98 -19.85 32.83
N ASN A 142 -2.26 -18.59 33.21
CA ASN A 142 -3.58 -18.15 33.68
C ASN A 142 -4.42 -17.37 32.65
N ALA A 143 -3.86 -16.98 31.49
CA ALA A 143 -4.62 -16.18 30.52
C ALA A 143 -5.53 -17.06 29.65
N MET A 144 -6.84 -16.79 29.69
CA MET A 144 -7.81 -17.47 28.83
C MET A 144 -7.52 -17.16 27.34
N LEU A 145 -7.55 -18.20 26.49
CA LEU A 145 -7.44 -18.00 25.04
C LEU A 145 -8.61 -17.15 24.54
N LEU A 146 -8.34 -16.25 23.59
CA LEU A 146 -9.35 -15.36 23.00
C LEU A 146 -10.60 -16.13 22.54
N GLY A 147 -10.42 -17.26 21.85
CA GLY A 147 -11.53 -18.09 21.37
C GLY A 147 -12.39 -18.69 22.48
N HIS A 148 -11.77 -19.17 23.57
CA HIS A 148 -12.52 -19.65 24.72
C HIS A 148 -13.34 -18.54 25.38
N LYS A 149 -12.80 -17.32 25.41
CA LYS A 149 -13.50 -16.19 26.01
C LYS A 149 -14.67 -15.72 25.16
N LEU A 150 -14.50 -15.65 23.84
CA LEU A 150 -15.61 -15.37 22.91
C LEU A 150 -16.68 -16.46 22.99
N LEU A 151 -16.29 -17.74 23.04
CA LEU A 151 -17.23 -18.85 23.23
C LEU A 151 -17.98 -18.75 24.57
N SER A 152 -17.31 -18.30 25.63
CA SER A 152 -17.95 -18.06 26.93
C SER A 152 -19.00 -16.95 26.85
N PHE A 153 -18.71 -15.84 26.16
CA PHE A 153 -19.71 -14.78 25.89
C PHE A 153 -20.88 -15.30 25.06
N TYR A 154 -20.61 -16.09 24.02
CA TYR A 154 -21.65 -16.71 23.21
C TYR A 154 -22.58 -17.58 24.07
N LYS A 155 -22.01 -18.53 24.82
CA LYS A 155 -22.78 -19.46 25.66
C LYS A 155 -23.60 -18.73 26.73
N GLN A 156 -23.01 -17.75 27.41
CA GLN A 156 -23.72 -16.93 28.40
C GLN A 156 -24.93 -16.20 27.77
N SER A 157 -24.75 -15.62 26.59
CA SER A 157 -25.82 -14.89 25.89
C SER A 157 -26.89 -15.83 25.32
N ALA A 158 -26.50 -17.01 24.82
CA ALA A 158 -27.40 -18.04 24.31
C ALA A 158 -28.31 -18.59 25.43
N SER A 159 -27.74 -18.84 26.61
CA SER A 159 -28.50 -19.31 27.79
C SER A 159 -29.54 -18.29 28.29
N GLY A 160 -29.35 -16.99 28.01
CA GLY A 160 -30.32 -15.94 28.29
C GLY A 160 -31.42 -15.78 27.22
N GLY A 161 -31.60 -16.76 26.31
CA GLY A 161 -32.55 -16.67 25.20
C GLY A 161 -32.16 -15.62 24.16
N GLY A 162 -30.87 -15.32 24.01
CA GLY A 162 -30.37 -14.24 23.16
C GLY A 162 -30.47 -12.84 23.79
N SER A 163 -31.08 -12.72 24.97
CA SER A 163 -31.15 -11.47 25.73
C SER A 163 -29.81 -11.12 26.38
N SER A 164 -29.61 -9.83 26.66
CA SER A 164 -28.36 -9.24 27.14
C SER A 164 -27.91 -9.83 28.49
N VAL A 165 -27.03 -10.84 28.47
CA VAL A 165 -26.28 -11.27 29.65
C VAL A 165 -24.99 -10.46 29.71
N LYS A 166 -24.86 -9.60 30.73
CA LYS A 166 -23.78 -8.61 30.84
C LYS A 166 -23.70 -7.63 29.66
N GLY A 167 -24.83 -7.31 29.01
CA GLY A 167 -24.83 -6.35 27.91
C GLY A 167 -24.36 -6.89 26.57
N VAL A 168 -24.25 -8.19 26.38
CA VAL A 168 -23.88 -8.78 25.08
C VAL A 168 -25.13 -9.45 24.52
N CYS A 169 -25.53 -9.10 23.29
CA CYS A 169 -26.67 -9.70 22.61
C CYS A 169 -26.20 -10.55 21.43
N LEU A 170 -26.75 -11.75 21.28
CA LEU A 170 -26.64 -12.50 20.03
C LEU A 170 -27.60 -11.91 19.00
N GLN A 171 -27.20 -11.95 17.74
CA GLN A 171 -27.97 -11.36 16.65
C GLN A 171 -27.97 -12.32 15.47
N SER A 172 -29.07 -12.35 14.73
CA SER A 172 -29.12 -13.05 13.45
C SER A 172 -28.16 -12.44 12.45
N PHE A 173 -27.72 -13.22 11.47
CA PHE A 173 -26.84 -12.70 10.43
C PHE A 173 -27.52 -11.59 9.64
N LYS A 174 -28.84 -11.70 9.43
CA LYS A 174 -29.67 -10.67 8.82
C LYS A 174 -29.65 -9.37 9.61
N GLU A 175 -29.81 -9.43 10.94
CA GLU A 175 -29.72 -8.25 11.80
C GLU A 175 -28.33 -7.61 11.74
N LEU A 176 -27.26 -8.40 11.75
CA LEU A 176 -25.89 -7.89 11.63
C LEU A 176 -25.64 -7.21 10.29
N LYS A 177 -26.13 -7.78 9.19
CA LYS A 177 -26.09 -7.16 7.86
C LYS A 177 -26.88 -5.85 7.82
N SER A 178 -27.99 -5.75 8.55
CA SER A 178 -28.78 -4.52 8.63
C SER A 178 -28.15 -3.42 9.50
N GLN A 179 -27.01 -3.68 10.15
CA GLN A 179 -26.32 -2.68 10.98
C GLN A 179 -25.40 -1.75 10.20
N VAL A 180 -25.40 -1.84 8.87
CA VAL A 180 -24.76 -0.84 8.03
C VAL A 180 -25.32 0.53 8.40
N SER A 181 -24.44 1.50 8.63
CA SER A 181 -24.92 2.85 8.95
C SER A 181 -25.76 3.38 7.79
N SER A 182 -26.86 4.08 8.09
CA SER A 182 -27.71 4.69 7.06
C SER A 182 -26.92 5.58 6.09
N THR A 183 -25.83 6.19 6.55
CA THR A 183 -24.89 6.94 5.71
C THR A 183 -24.29 6.09 4.59
N VAL A 184 -23.86 4.86 4.91
CA VAL A 184 -23.24 3.95 3.94
C VAL A 184 -24.28 3.36 3.00
N GLU A 185 -25.46 3.00 3.50
CA GLU A 185 -26.57 2.58 2.63
C GLU A 185 -26.93 3.68 1.63
N THR A 186 -26.93 4.93 2.11
CA THR A 186 -27.16 6.12 1.28
C THR A 186 -26.06 6.30 0.25
N GLU A 187 -24.79 6.08 0.63
CA GLU A 187 -23.64 6.14 -0.27
C GLU A 187 -23.73 5.06 -1.36
N GLU A 188 -23.98 3.80 -1.00
CA GLU A 188 -24.16 2.71 -1.97
C GLU A 188 -25.38 2.95 -2.89
N LYS A 189 -26.48 3.49 -2.35
CA LYS A 189 -27.63 3.93 -3.16
C LYS A 189 -27.23 5.03 -4.14
N THR A 190 -26.39 5.97 -3.71
CA THR A 190 -25.86 7.04 -4.57
C THR A 190 -24.99 6.49 -5.68
N ILE A 191 -24.13 5.51 -5.37
CA ILE A 191 -23.25 4.86 -6.35
C ILE A 191 -24.09 4.12 -7.40
N ARG A 192 -25.08 3.33 -6.99
CA ARG A 192 -26.01 2.68 -7.93
C ARG A 192 -26.79 3.69 -8.76
N TRP A 193 -27.21 4.80 -8.15
CA TRP A 193 -27.90 5.88 -8.85
C TRP A 193 -27.00 6.53 -9.91
N PHE A 194 -25.69 6.61 -9.69
CA PHE A 194 -24.72 7.09 -10.68
C PHE A 194 -24.38 6.08 -11.77
N GLN A 195 -24.83 4.82 -11.70
CA GLN A 195 -24.48 3.79 -12.69
C GLN A 195 -24.82 4.26 -14.11
N THR A 196 -26.01 4.82 -14.33
CA THR A 196 -26.40 5.38 -15.64
C THR A 196 -25.46 6.49 -16.12
N VAL A 197 -24.94 7.32 -15.22
CA VAL A 197 -23.94 8.34 -15.58
C VAL A 197 -22.65 7.66 -16.00
N PHE A 198 -22.16 6.68 -15.23
CA PHE A 198 -20.92 5.96 -15.54
C PHE A 198 -21.01 5.20 -16.87
N ASP A 199 -22.15 4.59 -17.16
CA ASP A 199 -22.41 3.90 -18.42
C ASP A 199 -22.33 4.88 -19.61
N VAL A 200 -22.96 6.06 -19.49
CA VAL A 200 -22.90 7.11 -20.53
C VAL A 200 -21.49 7.68 -20.69
N LEU A 201 -20.70 7.73 -19.61
CA LEU A 201 -19.29 8.15 -19.66
C LEU A 201 -18.36 7.06 -20.23
N GLY A 202 -18.86 5.84 -20.47
CA GLY A 202 -18.05 4.71 -20.90
C GLY A 202 -17.03 4.26 -19.85
N LEU A 203 -17.37 4.41 -18.56
CA LEU A 203 -16.49 4.04 -17.45
C LEU A 203 -16.83 2.65 -16.91
N GLU A 204 -15.83 1.78 -16.88
CA GLU A 204 -15.89 0.57 -16.07
C GLU A 204 -15.56 0.93 -14.61
N ILE A 205 -16.50 0.75 -13.69
CA ILE A 205 -16.37 1.20 -12.30
C ILE A 205 -15.88 0.08 -11.40
N LEU A 206 -14.70 0.27 -10.83
CA LEU A 206 -14.07 -0.61 -9.86
C LEU A 206 -14.15 0.01 -8.46
N LYS A 207 -14.18 -0.84 -7.42
CA LYS A 207 -14.02 -0.36 -6.04
C LYS A 207 -12.61 0.18 -5.84
N ALA A 208 -12.46 1.22 -5.01
CA ALA A 208 -11.13 1.62 -4.58
C ALA A 208 -10.42 0.44 -3.89
N PRO A 209 -9.11 0.23 -4.12
CA PRO A 209 -8.38 -0.90 -3.54
C PRO A 209 -8.38 -0.95 -1.99
N CYS A 210 -8.71 0.17 -1.35
CA CYS A 210 -8.79 0.28 0.10
C CYS A 210 -9.67 1.49 0.47
N TRP A 211 -10.56 1.32 1.46
CA TRP A 211 -11.42 2.39 2.00
C TRP A 211 -10.64 3.54 2.68
N THR A 212 -9.34 3.36 2.93
CA THR A 212 -8.48 4.43 3.48
C THR A 212 -7.97 5.41 2.43
N LEU A 213 -8.17 5.10 1.15
CA LEU A 213 -7.84 5.99 0.05
C LEU A 213 -8.79 7.19 0.03
N PRO A 214 -8.37 8.34 -0.51
CA PRO A 214 -9.19 9.54 -0.48
C PRO A 214 -10.20 9.60 -1.64
N TYR A 215 -10.62 8.44 -2.16
CA TYR A 215 -11.59 8.24 -3.24
C TYR A 215 -12.28 6.88 -3.05
N ASP A 216 -13.50 6.72 -3.56
CA ASP A 216 -14.33 5.53 -3.26
C ASP A 216 -14.33 4.51 -4.41
N ARG A 217 -14.10 4.99 -5.64
CA ARG A 217 -14.13 4.19 -6.88
C ARG A 217 -12.99 4.58 -7.83
N VAL A 218 -12.66 3.67 -8.74
CA VAL A 218 -11.78 3.90 -9.88
C VAL A 218 -12.58 3.61 -11.14
N GLY A 219 -12.76 4.61 -12.01
CA GLY A 219 -13.33 4.43 -13.34
C GLY A 219 -12.22 4.14 -14.33
N ARG A 220 -12.30 3.02 -15.04
CA ARG A 220 -11.40 2.70 -16.16
C ARG A 220 -12.06 3.21 -17.45
N LEU A 221 -11.36 4.13 -18.12
CA LEU A 221 -11.75 4.70 -19.40
C LEU A 221 -10.88 4.10 -20.50
N TYR A 222 -11.51 3.51 -21.52
CA TYR A 222 -10.82 2.94 -22.67
C TYR A 222 -10.73 3.98 -23.79
N ILE A 223 -9.52 4.25 -24.27
CA ILE A 223 -9.24 5.15 -25.40
C ILE A 223 -8.36 4.39 -26.39
N GLY A 224 -8.99 3.83 -27.43
CA GLY A 224 -8.36 2.81 -28.28
C GLY A 224 -7.99 1.58 -27.44
N ASP A 225 -6.78 1.07 -27.64
CA ASP A 225 -6.27 -0.10 -26.90
C ASP A 225 -5.70 0.24 -25.51
N SER A 226 -5.63 1.53 -25.18
CA SER A 226 -5.14 1.98 -23.88
C SER A 226 -6.29 2.14 -22.89
N SER A 227 -6.08 1.64 -21.66
CA SER A 227 -7.01 1.89 -20.56
C SER A 227 -6.39 2.88 -19.56
N ARG A 228 -7.22 3.79 -19.03
CA ARG A 228 -6.82 4.81 -18.07
C ARG A 228 -7.67 4.75 -16.83
N GLU A 229 -7.03 4.72 -15.68
CA GLU A 229 -7.69 4.82 -14.39
C GLU A 229 -7.98 6.26 -14.02
N ILE A 230 -9.21 6.53 -13.60
CA ILE A 230 -9.72 7.81 -13.15
C ILE A 230 -10.25 7.63 -11.73
N LYS A 231 -9.69 8.37 -10.78
CA LYS A 231 -10.07 8.30 -9.36
C LYS A 231 -11.35 9.09 -9.12
N LEU A 232 -12.39 8.42 -8.62
CA LEU A 232 -13.70 9.01 -8.42
C LEU A 232 -14.01 9.07 -6.92
N GLN A 233 -14.24 10.28 -6.41
CA GLN A 233 -14.87 10.46 -5.10
C GLN A 233 -16.37 10.67 -5.34
N ILE A 234 -17.19 9.91 -4.63
CA ILE A 234 -18.64 9.98 -4.67
C ILE A 234 -19.09 10.50 -3.30
N LYS A 235 -20.07 11.41 -3.32
CA LYS A 235 -20.67 11.96 -2.11
C LYS A 235 -22.17 12.04 -2.28
N THR A 236 -22.89 11.84 -1.19
CA THR A 236 -24.31 12.19 -1.10
C THR A 236 -24.44 13.52 -0.37
N ALA A 237 -25.21 14.45 -0.93
CA ALA A 237 -25.62 15.64 -0.19
C ALA A 237 -26.67 15.29 0.88
N TYR A 238 -26.91 16.17 1.85
CA TYR A 238 -28.03 16.06 2.78
C TYR A 238 -28.69 17.40 3.02
N TRP A 239 -30.02 17.44 3.16
CA TRP A 239 -30.73 18.68 3.45
C TRP A 239 -30.29 19.27 4.80
N LYS A 240 -29.82 20.52 4.79
CA LYS A 240 -29.27 21.17 6.00
C LYS A 240 -30.20 22.25 6.53
N ARG A 241 -30.58 23.20 5.67
CA ARG A 241 -31.35 24.38 6.04
C ARG A 241 -32.21 24.91 4.90
N TRP A 242 -33.21 25.70 5.25
CA TRP A 242 -33.96 26.53 4.32
C TRP A 242 -33.33 27.93 4.23
N THR A 243 -33.33 28.52 3.05
CA THR A 243 -32.88 29.90 2.82
C THR A 243 -33.97 30.69 2.10
N ALA A 244 -33.80 32.02 1.99
CA ALA A 244 -34.72 32.85 1.20
C ALA A 244 -34.85 32.39 -0.27
N SER A 245 -33.86 31.65 -0.77
CA SER A 245 -33.81 31.07 -2.11
C SER A 245 -34.25 29.60 -2.16
N GLY A 246 -34.78 29.03 -1.08
CA GLY A 246 -35.24 27.64 -1.02
C GLY A 246 -34.32 26.71 -0.20
N PRO A 247 -34.59 25.39 -0.23
CA PRO A 247 -33.86 24.40 0.56
C PRO A 247 -32.44 24.20 0.03
N MET A 248 -31.47 24.17 0.95
CA MET A 248 -30.05 23.98 0.62
C MET A 248 -29.55 22.64 1.16
N ALA A 249 -28.96 21.85 0.26
CA ALA A 249 -28.28 20.62 0.63
C ALA A 249 -26.81 20.90 0.94
N TYR A 250 -26.24 20.19 1.90
CA TYR A 250 -24.83 20.30 2.28
C TYR A 250 -24.08 19.04 1.89
N VAL A 251 -22.85 19.22 1.41
CA VAL A 251 -21.92 18.15 1.04
C VAL A 251 -20.77 18.18 2.03
N ASP A 252 -20.48 17.05 2.67
CA ASP A 252 -19.29 16.92 3.50
C ASP A 252 -18.06 16.59 2.62
N CYS A 253 -17.03 17.44 2.70
CA CYS A 253 -15.82 17.37 1.89
C CYS A 253 -14.56 17.18 2.75
N ASN A 254 -14.70 16.43 3.83
CA ASN A 254 -13.56 16.01 4.62
C ASN A 254 -13.19 14.54 4.40
N ARG A 255 -11.89 14.27 4.47
CA ARG A 255 -11.33 12.92 4.54
C ARG A 255 -11.05 12.54 5.99
N ASN A 256 -11.30 11.26 6.30
CA ASN A 256 -11.01 10.70 7.61
C ASN A 256 -9.58 10.16 7.62
N THR A 257 -8.64 10.90 8.22
CA THR A 257 -7.21 10.53 8.22
C THR A 257 -6.83 9.47 9.28
N GLY A 258 -7.82 8.82 9.91
CA GLY A 258 -7.62 7.89 11.03
C GLY A 258 -7.15 8.56 12.34
N VAL A 259 -6.76 9.84 12.29
CA VAL A 259 -6.48 10.70 13.43
C VAL A 259 -7.70 11.61 13.63
N ARG A 260 -8.03 11.99 14.88
CA ARG A 260 -9.19 12.86 15.24
C ARG A 260 -9.30 14.21 14.51
N VAL A 261 -8.43 14.48 13.54
CA VAL A 261 -8.41 15.66 12.70
C VAL A 261 -9.06 15.31 11.37
N ARG A 262 -10.30 15.80 11.17
CA ARG A 262 -10.90 15.86 9.84
C ARG A 262 -10.11 16.88 9.01
N GLN A 263 -9.79 16.55 7.77
CA GLN A 263 -9.06 17.45 6.86
C GLN A 263 -9.85 17.56 5.58
N PRO A 264 -9.90 18.74 4.93
CA PRO A 264 -10.39 18.83 3.56
C PRO A 264 -9.60 17.89 2.65
N TYR A 265 -10.25 17.44 1.59
CA TYR A 265 -9.55 16.76 0.50
C TYR A 265 -8.43 17.63 -0.05
N ALA A 266 -7.34 17.04 -0.50
CA ALA A 266 -6.28 17.75 -1.23
C ALA A 266 -6.60 17.79 -2.72
N ALA A 267 -6.13 18.83 -3.40
CA ALA A 267 -5.98 18.81 -4.83
C ALA A 267 -5.25 17.50 -5.23
N ARG A 268 -5.83 16.76 -6.19
CA ARG A 268 -5.34 15.44 -6.67
C ARG A 268 -5.58 14.24 -5.76
N ASP A 269 -6.32 14.38 -4.64
CA ASP A 269 -6.79 13.21 -3.89
C ASP A 269 -7.67 12.30 -4.79
N PHE A 270 -8.44 12.92 -5.70
CA PHE A 270 -9.22 12.27 -6.75
C PHE A 270 -9.23 13.13 -8.02
N ASP A 271 -9.74 12.59 -9.11
CA ASP A 271 -9.82 13.25 -10.41
C ASP A 271 -11.16 13.97 -10.59
N PHE A 272 -12.24 13.32 -10.15
CA PHE A 272 -13.59 13.88 -10.15
C PHE A 272 -14.30 13.65 -8.82
N LEU A 273 -15.12 14.63 -8.43
CA LEU A 273 -16.10 14.54 -7.36
C LEU A 273 -17.51 14.47 -7.98
N PHE A 274 -18.19 13.37 -7.75
CA PHE A 274 -19.60 13.19 -8.08
C PHE A 274 -20.44 13.40 -6.81
N VAL A 275 -21.38 14.34 -6.85
CA VAL A 275 -22.29 14.62 -5.74
C VAL A 275 -23.73 14.29 -6.15
N GLY A 276 -24.24 13.22 -5.55
CA GLY A 276 -25.62 12.78 -5.76
C GLY A 276 -26.63 13.54 -4.91
N PRO A 277 -27.92 13.41 -5.24
CA PRO A 277 -29.00 14.13 -4.55
C PRO A 277 -29.16 13.66 -3.10
N PRO A 278 -29.71 14.52 -2.23
CA PRO A 278 -30.02 14.15 -0.85
C PRO A 278 -31.18 13.15 -0.78
N PHE A 279 -30.92 11.97 -0.20
CA PHE A 279 -31.94 10.93 0.01
C PHE A 279 -32.72 11.10 1.32
N ASN A 280 -32.36 12.05 2.19
CA ASN A 280 -33.01 12.28 3.49
C ASN A 280 -34.27 13.14 3.38
N THR A 281 -35.29 12.66 2.67
CA THR A 281 -36.56 13.40 2.40
C THR A 281 -37.31 13.83 3.66
N SER A 282 -37.20 13.08 4.77
CA SER A 282 -37.81 13.46 6.06
C SER A 282 -37.32 14.81 6.58
N ARG A 283 -36.02 15.12 6.40
CA ARG A 283 -35.46 16.42 6.80
C ARG A 283 -35.96 17.54 5.89
N LEU A 284 -36.21 17.27 4.61
CA LEU A 284 -36.80 18.25 3.70
C LEU A 284 -38.21 18.62 4.16
N VAL A 285 -39.05 17.62 4.48
CA VAL A 285 -40.40 17.84 5.02
C VAL A 285 -40.34 18.67 6.31
N GLN A 286 -39.39 18.37 7.19
CA GLN A 286 -39.19 19.15 8.41
C GLN A 286 -38.79 20.60 8.11
N LEU A 287 -37.88 20.83 7.16
CA LEU A 287 -37.48 22.18 6.75
C LEU A 287 -38.65 22.97 6.13
N HIS A 288 -39.54 22.31 5.38
CA HIS A 288 -40.78 22.92 4.90
C HIS A 288 -41.68 23.35 6.06
N GLN A 289 -41.93 22.46 7.01
CA GLN A 289 -42.74 22.78 8.20
C GLN A 289 -42.14 23.90 9.05
N GLU A 290 -40.81 23.94 9.19
CA GLU A 290 -40.08 25.02 9.88
C GLU A 290 -40.28 26.36 9.15
N ASN A 291 -40.23 26.39 7.81
CA ASN A 291 -40.39 27.60 7.01
C ASN A 291 -41.87 28.05 6.85
N ASP A 292 -42.83 27.12 6.80
CA ASP A 292 -44.26 27.44 6.69
C ASP A 292 -44.80 28.09 7.96
N LYS A 293 -44.23 27.75 9.14
CA LYS A 293 -44.49 28.48 10.39
C LYS A 293 -44.04 29.94 10.32
N GLU A 294 -43.03 30.27 9.49
CA GLU A 294 -42.63 31.65 9.23
C GLU A 294 -43.47 32.31 8.12
N ARG A 295 -44.21 31.53 7.32
CA ARG A 295 -44.98 31.98 6.15
C ARG A 295 -46.41 31.45 6.20
N GLU A 296 -47.20 32.01 7.09
CA GLU A 296 -48.59 31.65 7.40
C GLU A 296 -49.63 31.82 6.23
N LYS A 297 -49.22 31.80 4.95
CA LYS A 297 -50.09 32.23 3.82
C LYS A 297 -50.08 31.43 2.51
N ARG A 298 -49.47 30.24 2.37
CA ARG A 298 -49.56 29.47 1.09
C ARG A 298 -49.61 27.93 1.27
N PRO A 299 -50.80 27.30 1.25
CA PRO A 299 -50.94 25.85 1.44
C PRO A 299 -50.77 24.97 0.18
N GLU A 300 -50.64 25.51 -1.04
CA GLU A 300 -50.83 24.72 -2.27
C GLU A 300 -49.58 24.00 -2.84
N MET A 301 -48.38 24.10 -2.24
CA MET A 301 -47.13 23.64 -2.88
C MET A 301 -46.53 22.34 -2.33
N MET A 302 -47.27 21.56 -1.53
CA MET A 302 -46.66 20.46 -0.75
C MET A 302 -46.59 19.10 -1.46
N GLN A 303 -47.35 18.87 -2.54
CA GLN A 303 -47.44 17.54 -3.17
C GLN A 303 -46.23 17.16 -4.06
N ASP A 304 -45.46 18.13 -4.57
CA ASP A 304 -44.27 17.86 -5.39
C ASP A 304 -42.97 17.65 -4.59
N ALA A 305 -42.96 17.97 -3.28
CA ALA A 305 -41.76 18.02 -2.45
C ALA A 305 -41.13 16.65 -2.10
N VAL A 306 -41.74 15.53 -2.50
CA VAL A 306 -41.29 14.17 -2.13
C VAL A 306 -40.46 13.50 -3.24
N ARG A 307 -40.35 14.10 -4.43
CA ARG A 307 -39.53 13.53 -5.50
C ARG A 307 -38.04 13.67 -5.17
N THR A 308 -37.30 12.57 -5.33
CA THR A 308 -35.83 12.63 -5.22
C THR A 308 -35.34 13.52 -6.36
N PRO A 309 -34.52 14.56 -6.10
CA PRO A 309 -34.04 15.45 -7.15
C PRO A 309 -33.39 14.67 -8.28
N TYR A 310 -33.78 14.98 -9.52
CA TYR A 310 -33.29 14.27 -10.72
C TYR A 310 -31.99 14.86 -11.27
N CYS A 311 -31.18 15.47 -10.40
CA CYS A 311 -29.94 16.14 -10.76
C CYS A 311 -28.77 15.77 -9.85
N PHE A 312 -27.57 15.94 -10.37
CA PHE A 312 -26.30 15.74 -9.69
C PHE A 312 -25.34 16.87 -10.01
N TYR A 313 -24.22 16.86 -9.29
CA TYR A 313 -23.09 17.72 -9.60
C TYR A 313 -21.85 16.88 -9.90
N MET A 314 -21.07 17.34 -10.88
CA MET A 314 -19.79 16.73 -11.23
C MET A 314 -18.73 17.82 -11.34
N PHE A 315 -17.71 17.70 -10.49
CA PHE A 315 -16.58 18.64 -10.45
C PHE A 315 -15.30 17.87 -10.78
N CYS A 316 -14.44 18.44 -11.61
CA CYS A 316 -13.05 18.01 -11.68
C CYS A 316 -12.24 18.65 -10.54
N ASP A 317 -11.02 18.17 -10.32
CA ASP A 317 -10.13 18.72 -9.30
C ASP A 317 -9.81 20.21 -9.49
N SER A 318 -9.80 20.71 -10.73
CA SER A 318 -9.51 22.11 -11.04
C SER A 318 -10.66 23.04 -10.64
N ASP A 319 -11.92 22.59 -10.79
CA ASP A 319 -13.07 23.36 -10.33
C ASP A 319 -13.07 23.48 -8.82
N LEU A 320 -12.82 22.37 -8.12
CA LEU A 320 -12.83 22.34 -6.67
C LEU A 320 -11.72 23.22 -6.09
N GLN A 321 -10.58 23.33 -6.78
CA GLN A 321 -9.54 24.29 -6.44
C GLN A 321 -10.01 25.73 -6.66
N ARG A 322 -10.62 26.03 -7.81
CA ARG A 322 -11.18 27.35 -8.14
C ARG A 322 -12.23 27.81 -7.13
N LEU A 323 -13.00 26.87 -6.61
CA LEU A 323 -14.05 27.09 -5.61
C LEU A 323 -13.53 27.05 -4.15
N GLU A 324 -12.22 26.83 -3.97
CA GLU A 324 -11.55 26.70 -2.67
C GLU A 324 -12.16 25.59 -1.79
N ILE A 325 -12.70 24.53 -2.41
CA ILE A 325 -13.32 23.40 -1.73
C ILE A 325 -12.25 22.40 -1.30
N VAL A 326 -11.35 22.02 -2.22
CA VAL A 326 -10.21 21.17 -1.87
C VAL A 326 -9.05 22.04 -1.38
N SER A 327 -8.30 21.51 -0.41
CA SER A 327 -7.06 22.10 0.03
C SER A 327 -6.05 22.14 -1.12
N SER A 328 -5.52 23.33 -1.34
CA SER A 328 -4.48 23.62 -2.31
C SER A 328 -3.29 24.26 -1.61
N GLU A 329 -2.31 24.74 -2.37
CA GLU A 329 -1.19 25.50 -1.79
C GLU A 329 -1.64 26.82 -1.16
N VAL A 330 -2.72 27.40 -1.69
CA VAL A 330 -3.18 28.76 -1.36
C VAL A 330 -4.36 28.73 -0.40
N THR A 331 -5.15 27.66 -0.42
CA THR A 331 -6.39 27.56 0.38
C THR A 331 -6.36 26.31 1.24
N LEU A 332 -6.85 26.43 2.49
CA LEU A 332 -6.94 25.28 3.39
C LEU A 332 -8.00 24.25 2.95
N GLY A 333 -8.80 24.57 1.93
CA GLY A 333 -10.00 23.82 1.54
C GLY A 333 -11.15 24.06 2.51
N LYS A 334 -12.35 23.66 2.10
CA LYS A 334 -13.57 23.71 2.92
C LYS A 334 -13.89 22.30 3.42
N MET A 335 -14.39 22.23 4.65
CA MET A 335 -14.89 20.96 5.22
C MET A 335 -16.21 20.52 4.58
N GLY A 336 -16.83 21.38 3.77
CA GLY A 336 -18.04 21.09 3.01
C GLY A 336 -18.63 22.38 2.44
N PHE A 337 -19.66 22.23 1.61
CA PHE A 337 -20.29 23.34 0.90
C PHE A 337 -21.76 23.06 0.63
N GLU A 338 -22.51 24.10 0.25
CA GLU A 338 -23.96 24.02 0.02
C GLU A 338 -24.29 24.02 -1.48
N LEU A 339 -25.24 23.17 -1.88
CA LEU A 339 -25.71 22.95 -3.24
C LEU A 339 -27.24 23.04 -3.30
N ASP A 340 -27.75 23.49 -4.45
CA ASP A 340 -29.18 23.66 -4.72
C ASP A 340 -29.69 22.54 -5.64
N PHE A 341 -30.42 21.60 -5.06
CA PHE A 341 -31.03 20.48 -5.78
C PHE A 341 -32.50 20.75 -6.15
N SER A 342 -33.02 21.98 -6.06
CA SER A 342 -34.38 22.31 -6.46
C SER A 342 -34.57 22.21 -7.98
N ASP A 343 -35.73 21.73 -8.44
CA ASP A 343 -36.00 21.49 -9.88
C ASP A 343 -35.75 22.73 -10.73
N THR A 344 -36.24 23.89 -10.29
CA THR A 344 -35.92 25.20 -10.87
C THR A 344 -34.98 25.99 -9.95
N PRO A 345 -33.67 26.05 -10.26
CA PRO A 345 -32.71 26.76 -9.43
C PRO A 345 -33.11 28.23 -9.32
N HIS A 346 -33.18 28.74 -8.09
CA HIS A 346 -33.70 30.09 -7.84
C HIS A 346 -32.64 31.16 -8.18
N CYS A 347 -32.60 31.64 -9.41
CA CYS A 347 -31.61 32.59 -9.92
C CYS A 347 -31.75 34.04 -9.37
N LYS A 348 -31.61 34.25 -8.06
CA LYS A 348 -31.37 35.60 -7.51
C LYS A 348 -29.86 35.83 -7.43
N HIS A 349 -29.35 36.66 -8.34
CA HIS A 349 -27.96 36.86 -8.76
C HIS A 349 -26.84 37.12 -7.72
N ARG A 350 -27.06 36.97 -6.40
CA ARG A 350 -26.05 37.34 -5.38
C ARG A 350 -25.72 36.30 -4.30
N SER A 351 -26.38 35.13 -4.27
CA SER A 351 -26.04 34.10 -3.27
C SER A 351 -24.93 33.16 -3.73
N LYS A 352 -23.97 32.87 -2.83
CA LYS A 352 -22.82 31.95 -3.04
C LYS A 352 -23.15 30.59 -3.68
N PRO A 353 -24.32 29.94 -3.43
CA PRO A 353 -24.63 28.65 -4.05
C PRO A 353 -24.81 28.68 -5.57
N HIS A 354 -25.14 29.82 -6.16
CA HIS A 354 -25.32 29.93 -7.62
C HIS A 354 -24.02 29.78 -8.39
N GLN A 355 -22.88 30.00 -7.73
CA GLN A 355 -21.58 29.81 -8.38
C GLN A 355 -21.37 28.37 -8.84
N TYR A 356 -22.09 27.39 -8.26
CA TYR A 356 -21.95 25.97 -8.58
C TYR A 356 -22.88 25.47 -9.71
N LEU A 357 -23.82 26.28 -10.17
CA LEU A 357 -24.80 25.86 -11.19
C LEU A 357 -24.18 25.39 -12.53
N PRO A 358 -23.02 25.90 -13.00
CA PRO A 358 -22.40 25.39 -14.22
C PRO A 358 -22.04 23.90 -14.20
N TRP A 359 -21.95 23.30 -13.02
CA TRP A 359 -21.60 21.89 -12.83
C TRP A 359 -22.79 21.02 -12.44
N ARG A 360 -24.02 21.57 -12.53
CA ARG A 360 -25.26 20.87 -12.26
C ARG A 360 -25.76 20.20 -13.52
N TYR A 361 -26.06 18.91 -13.44
CA TYR A 361 -26.59 18.11 -14.54
C TYR A 361 -27.86 17.39 -14.09
N THR A 362 -28.83 17.24 -14.99
CA THR A 362 -30.00 16.38 -14.80
C THR A 362 -29.73 14.99 -15.37
N MET A 363 -30.51 14.00 -14.97
CA MET A 363 -30.48 12.64 -15.54
C MET A 363 -31.22 12.53 -16.89
N SER A 364 -31.49 13.67 -17.55
CA SER A 364 -32.02 13.68 -18.93
C SER A 364 -30.90 13.43 -19.93
N ALA A 365 -31.21 12.79 -21.07
CA ALA A 365 -30.22 12.44 -22.09
C ALA A 365 -29.35 13.63 -22.53
N THR A 366 -29.97 14.79 -22.82
CA THR A 366 -29.26 16.01 -23.24
C THR A 366 -28.34 16.58 -22.15
N SER A 367 -28.68 16.39 -20.87
CA SER A 367 -27.82 16.84 -19.78
C SER A 367 -26.71 15.84 -19.46
N LEU A 368 -26.97 14.54 -19.65
CA LEU A 368 -25.95 13.50 -19.53
C LEU A 368 -24.92 13.60 -20.66
N GLU A 369 -25.33 13.93 -21.88
CA GLU A 369 -24.41 14.19 -22.98
C GLU A 369 -23.51 15.39 -22.69
N ARG A 370 -24.06 16.49 -22.16
CA ARG A 370 -23.25 17.64 -21.70
C ARG A 370 -22.30 17.27 -20.57
N ALA A 371 -22.74 16.40 -19.63
CA ALA A 371 -21.87 15.87 -18.60
C ALA A 371 -20.72 15.05 -19.20
N ALA A 372 -21.00 14.20 -20.19
CA ALA A 372 -20.00 13.40 -20.90
C ALA A 372 -19.02 14.26 -21.68
N GLN A 373 -19.49 15.27 -22.40
CA GLN A 373 -18.64 16.25 -23.10
C GLN A 373 -17.74 17.00 -22.11
N TYR A 374 -18.30 17.45 -20.97
CA TYR A 374 -17.53 18.08 -19.92
C TYR A 374 -16.46 17.12 -19.37
N PHE A 375 -16.84 15.90 -19.01
CA PHE A 375 -15.92 14.87 -18.50
C PHE A 375 -14.78 14.60 -19.50
N ALA A 376 -15.11 14.34 -20.76
CA ALA A 376 -14.15 14.11 -21.85
C ALA A 376 -13.23 15.32 -22.08
N SER A 377 -13.77 16.55 -21.99
CA SER A 377 -12.97 17.77 -22.12
C SER A 377 -11.97 17.89 -20.97
N GLN A 378 -12.36 17.55 -19.75
CA GLN A 378 -11.49 17.65 -18.57
C GLN A 378 -10.46 16.52 -18.53
N THR A 379 -10.81 15.29 -18.92
CA THR A 379 -9.85 14.18 -19.03
C THR A 379 -8.84 14.41 -20.14
N SER A 380 -9.27 14.97 -21.27
CA SER A 380 -8.43 15.39 -22.40
C SER A 380 -7.55 16.59 -22.07
N GLN A 381 -8.11 17.63 -21.43
CA GLN A 381 -7.33 18.76 -20.92
C GLN A 381 -6.30 18.30 -19.91
N ARG A 382 -6.65 17.37 -19.00
CA ARG A 382 -5.66 16.75 -18.11
C ARG A 382 -4.70 15.83 -18.82
N PHE A 383 -5.03 15.28 -19.98
CA PHE A 383 -4.08 14.49 -20.77
C PHE A 383 -3.02 15.41 -21.37
N MET A 384 -3.47 16.41 -22.13
CA MET A 384 -2.66 17.49 -22.71
C MET A 384 -1.90 18.27 -21.63
N SER A 385 -2.55 18.53 -20.50
CA SER A 385 -1.96 19.21 -19.37
C SER A 385 -1.17 18.28 -18.47
N SER A 386 -1.31 16.94 -18.45
CA SER A 386 -0.40 16.12 -17.62
C SER A 386 1.02 16.13 -18.17
N VAL A 387 1.14 16.40 -19.47
CA VAL A 387 2.40 16.75 -20.14
C VAL A 387 2.88 18.16 -19.72
N ALA A 388 2.00 19.06 -19.23
CA ALA A 388 2.29 20.46 -18.85
C ALA A 388 2.04 20.88 -17.35
N HIS A 389 1.47 20.04 -16.48
CA HIS A 389 0.92 20.34 -15.13
C HIS A 389 1.44 19.40 -14.03
N ARG A 390 2.50 18.63 -14.28
CA ARG A 390 3.31 18.01 -13.21
C ARG A 390 4.01 19.04 -12.28
N GLY A 391 3.83 20.35 -12.50
CA GLY A 391 4.56 21.43 -11.84
C GLY A 391 3.93 22.20 -10.66
N LEU A 392 2.72 21.89 -10.16
CA LEU A 392 2.09 22.69 -9.09
C LEU A 392 1.55 21.81 -7.95
N CYS A 393 2.41 21.55 -6.94
CA CYS A 393 2.05 21.03 -5.61
C CYS A 393 3.19 21.28 -4.59
N THR A 394 3.14 22.35 -3.79
CA THR A 394 4.01 22.60 -2.64
C THR A 394 3.40 23.35 -1.44
N ALA A 395 3.65 22.75 -0.26
CA ALA A 395 4.03 23.37 1.01
C ALA A 395 2.98 23.60 2.13
N ALA A 396 2.31 22.51 2.54
CA ALA A 396 2.18 22.18 3.97
C ALA A 396 3.08 20.97 4.29
N ARG A 397 3.82 21.01 5.41
CA ARG A 397 4.84 20.01 5.81
C ARG A 397 4.23 18.60 5.95
N LYS A 398 4.14 17.83 4.87
CA LYS A 398 3.92 16.38 4.88
C LYS A 398 5.05 15.70 4.10
N ARG A 399 5.42 14.51 4.56
CA ARG A 399 6.39 13.64 3.88
C ARG A 399 5.95 13.42 2.44
N ASP A 400 6.90 13.19 1.55
CA ASP A 400 6.69 12.95 0.13
C ASP A 400 5.66 11.80 -0.05
N ASN A 401 4.42 12.15 -0.42
CA ASN A 401 3.26 11.23 -0.49
C ASN A 401 3.21 10.47 -1.83
N ARG A 402 4.33 10.39 -2.55
CA ARG A 402 4.42 9.68 -3.83
C ARG A 402 4.20 8.19 -3.63
N SER A 403 3.54 7.56 -4.61
CA SER A 403 3.47 6.10 -4.66
C SER A 403 4.87 5.48 -4.78
N ALA A 404 5.00 4.18 -4.58
CA ALA A 404 6.27 3.49 -4.82
C ALA A 404 6.67 3.57 -6.30
N ALA A 405 5.71 3.38 -7.21
CA ALA A 405 5.88 3.51 -8.65
C ALA A 405 6.37 4.91 -9.07
N ASP A 406 5.75 5.99 -8.56
CA ASP A 406 6.16 7.36 -8.88
C ASP A 406 7.60 7.65 -8.43
N ARG A 407 8.00 7.13 -7.26
CA ARG A 407 9.38 7.33 -6.75
C ARG A 407 10.39 6.61 -7.62
N MET A 408 10.05 5.42 -8.09
CA MET A 408 10.90 4.63 -8.96
C MET A 408 10.96 5.22 -10.38
N GLU A 409 9.86 5.75 -10.93
CA GLU A 409 9.88 6.48 -12.21
C GLU A 409 10.86 7.66 -12.18
N VAL A 410 10.90 8.38 -11.05
CA VAL A 410 11.83 9.50 -10.81
C VAL A 410 13.28 9.02 -10.75
N GLU A 411 13.54 7.88 -10.13
CA GLU A 411 14.88 7.27 -10.11
C GLU A 411 15.31 6.79 -11.49
N HIS A 412 14.44 6.07 -12.22
CA HIS A 412 14.74 5.59 -13.58
C HIS A 412 14.98 6.74 -14.55
N ALA A 413 14.21 7.83 -14.45
CA ALA A 413 14.46 9.02 -15.24
C ALA A 413 15.82 9.67 -14.92
N ALA A 414 16.26 9.64 -13.67
CA ALA A 414 17.60 10.12 -13.30
C ALA A 414 18.70 9.21 -13.87
N LYS A 415 18.54 7.87 -13.77
CA LYS A 415 19.49 6.92 -14.37
C LYS A 415 19.61 7.10 -15.88
N ARG A 416 18.50 7.28 -16.60
CA ARG A 416 18.52 7.56 -18.05
C ARG A 416 19.30 8.82 -18.41
N LEU A 417 19.13 9.91 -17.64
CA LEU A 417 19.92 11.13 -17.85
C LEU A 417 21.42 10.90 -17.60
N ILE A 418 21.77 10.11 -16.58
CA ILE A 418 23.16 9.76 -16.30
C ILE A 418 23.73 8.96 -17.47
N ILE A 419 23.04 7.92 -17.93
CA ILE A 419 23.44 7.07 -19.06
C ILE A 419 23.67 7.92 -20.32
N GLN A 420 22.75 8.84 -20.61
CA GLN A 420 22.89 9.76 -21.75
C GLN A 420 24.13 10.65 -21.61
N ALA A 421 24.38 11.21 -20.43
CA ALA A 421 25.50 12.12 -20.21
C ALA A 421 26.87 11.43 -20.19
N ILE A 422 26.94 10.14 -19.85
CA ILE A 422 28.20 9.38 -19.84
C ILE A 422 28.53 8.71 -21.18
N GLY A 423 27.71 8.89 -22.22
CA GLY A 423 27.99 8.37 -23.55
C GLY A 423 29.27 8.95 -24.16
N PRO A 424 29.96 8.22 -25.06
CA PRO A 424 31.15 8.73 -25.71
C PRO A 424 30.83 9.93 -26.62
N THR A 425 31.71 10.93 -26.60
CA THR A 425 31.68 12.11 -27.48
C THR A 425 33.08 12.31 -28.09
N PRO A 426 33.26 13.21 -29.08
CA PRO A 426 34.61 13.50 -29.60
C PRO A 426 35.61 13.98 -28.54
N SER A 427 35.14 14.62 -27.46
CA SER A 427 35.95 15.14 -26.36
C SER A 427 35.98 14.24 -25.12
N PHE A 428 35.09 13.26 -25.02
CA PHE A 428 34.94 12.39 -23.85
C PHE A 428 34.92 10.91 -24.25
N CYS A 429 35.83 10.10 -23.70
CA CYS A 429 35.95 8.70 -24.08
C CYS A 429 34.74 7.83 -23.70
N GLY A 430 33.83 8.33 -22.86
CA GLY A 430 32.66 7.60 -22.39
C GLY A 430 32.91 6.81 -21.10
N LEU A 431 31.84 6.57 -20.35
CA LEU A 431 31.76 5.50 -19.35
C LEU A 431 30.71 4.48 -19.82
N GLU A 432 30.89 3.24 -19.43
CA GLU A 432 29.96 2.14 -19.70
C GLU A 432 29.43 1.52 -18.41
N GLU A 433 28.21 1.00 -18.47
CA GLU A 433 27.62 0.10 -17.47
C GLU A 433 27.92 -1.37 -17.82
N PRO A 434 27.86 -2.31 -16.86
CA PRO A 434 27.98 -3.72 -17.17
C PRO A 434 26.84 -4.17 -18.10
N ALA A 435 27.15 -5.06 -19.04
CA ALA A 435 26.17 -5.59 -20.00
C ALA A 435 24.91 -6.19 -19.33
N ILE A 436 25.10 -6.79 -18.15
CA ILE A 436 24.02 -7.18 -17.25
C ILE A 436 24.02 -6.20 -16.07
N PRO A 437 22.98 -5.36 -15.91
CA PRO A 437 22.87 -4.38 -14.82
C PRO A 437 23.04 -5.00 -13.43
N LEU A 438 23.34 -4.16 -12.44
CA LEU A 438 23.29 -4.59 -11.05
C LEU A 438 21.86 -4.98 -10.66
N PRO A 439 21.67 -5.97 -9.76
CA PRO A 439 20.37 -6.25 -9.17
C PRO A 439 19.77 -4.97 -8.57
N HIS A 440 18.46 -4.75 -8.72
CA HIS A 440 17.77 -3.58 -8.17
C HIS A 440 17.87 -3.44 -6.64
N SER A 441 18.23 -4.53 -5.96
CA SER A 441 18.43 -4.64 -4.52
C SER A 441 19.88 -4.43 -4.09
N ALA A 442 20.80 -4.31 -5.05
CA ALA A 442 22.21 -4.05 -4.77
C ALA A 442 22.35 -2.70 -4.07
N LYS A 443 23.36 -2.61 -3.22
CA LYS A 443 23.65 -1.38 -2.48
C LYS A 443 24.04 -0.21 -3.39
N ALA A 444 24.54 -0.47 -4.60
CA ALA A 444 24.78 0.54 -5.62
C ALA A 444 23.71 0.41 -6.71
N ASP A 445 23.28 1.54 -7.26
CA ASP A 445 22.24 1.59 -8.27
C ASP A 445 22.78 1.43 -9.70
N MET A 446 24.06 1.77 -9.89
CA MET A 446 24.82 1.70 -11.14
C MET A 446 26.28 1.33 -10.84
N ALA A 447 26.97 0.74 -11.82
CA ALA A 447 28.39 0.45 -11.77
C ALA A 447 29.04 0.97 -13.06
N LEU A 448 30.04 1.84 -12.95
CA LEU A 448 30.61 2.55 -14.12
C LEU A 448 32.10 2.27 -14.28
N ARG A 449 32.58 2.21 -15.52
CA ARG A 449 34.01 2.24 -15.84
C ARG A 449 34.27 2.94 -17.18
N PRO A 450 35.51 3.34 -17.50
CA PRO A 450 35.84 3.89 -18.82
C PRO A 450 35.43 2.95 -19.94
N PHE A 451 34.84 3.51 -21.00
CA PHE A 451 34.40 2.76 -22.17
C PHE A 451 35.56 1.94 -22.76
N GLY A 452 35.32 0.64 -23.01
CA GLY A 452 36.34 -0.28 -23.54
C GLY A 452 37.41 -0.72 -22.54
N SER A 453 37.32 -0.34 -21.26
CA SER A 453 38.23 -0.82 -20.22
C SER A 453 38.13 -2.35 -20.06
N LYS A 454 39.28 -3.03 -20.06
CA LYS A 454 39.36 -4.49 -19.85
C LYS A 454 39.45 -4.88 -18.37
N LYS A 455 39.63 -3.92 -17.46
CA LYS A 455 39.76 -4.19 -16.03
C LYS A 455 38.38 -4.46 -15.42
N ASP A 456 38.27 -5.47 -14.56
CA ASP A 456 37.08 -5.69 -13.72
C ASP A 456 37.12 -4.82 -12.47
N LEU A 457 37.18 -3.50 -12.69
CA LEU A 457 37.16 -2.50 -11.64
C LEU A 457 36.05 -1.50 -12.01
N TRP A 458 35.05 -1.43 -11.16
CA TRP A 458 33.86 -0.62 -11.38
C TRP A 458 33.73 0.41 -10.26
N LEU A 459 33.36 1.62 -10.64
CA LEU A 459 32.99 2.71 -9.75
C LEU A 459 31.54 2.50 -9.30
N PRO A 460 31.29 2.15 -8.02
CA PRO A 460 29.94 2.01 -7.51
C PRO A 460 29.28 3.37 -7.33
N LEU A 461 28.07 3.52 -7.88
CA LEU A 461 27.31 4.75 -7.86
C LEU A 461 25.91 4.50 -7.28
N GLN A 462 25.60 5.16 -6.17
CA GLN A 462 24.22 5.27 -5.68
C GLN A 462 23.57 6.53 -6.27
N VAL A 463 22.40 6.38 -6.87
CA VAL A 463 21.60 7.48 -7.38
C VAL A 463 20.52 7.85 -6.37
N LYS A 464 20.38 9.14 -6.09
CA LYS A 464 19.28 9.69 -5.28
C LYS A 464 18.58 10.74 -6.09
N SER A 465 17.29 10.55 -6.33
CA SER A 465 16.54 11.43 -7.22
C SER A 465 15.42 12.18 -6.49
N THR A 466 15.11 13.38 -6.96
CA THR A 466 13.94 14.15 -6.53
C THR A 466 13.34 14.90 -7.71
N ARG A 467 12.04 15.20 -7.65
CA ARG A 467 11.40 16.21 -8.53
C ARG A 467 10.99 17.46 -7.75
N MET A 468 11.21 17.50 -6.43
CA MET A 468 10.73 18.60 -5.60
C MET A 468 11.86 19.57 -5.25
N ASN A 469 11.67 20.81 -5.65
CA ASN A 469 12.43 21.94 -5.17
C ASN A 469 11.51 22.69 -4.18
N ARG A 470 12.02 23.05 -3.01
CA ARG A 470 11.27 23.76 -1.97
C ARG A 470 11.95 25.09 -1.70
N PHE A 471 11.18 26.16 -1.55
CA PHE A 471 11.74 27.40 -0.99
C PHE A 471 11.74 27.33 0.53
N GLU A 472 12.85 27.72 1.15
CA GLU A 472 12.96 27.77 2.61
C GLU A 472 12.12 28.95 3.15
N LYS A 473 11.00 28.66 3.83
CA LYS A 473 10.04 29.68 4.32
C LYS A 473 10.58 30.60 5.43
N ARG A 474 11.86 30.52 5.81
CA ARG A 474 12.42 31.24 6.97
C ARG A 474 13.60 32.12 6.54
N LYS A 475 13.29 33.39 6.23
CA LYS A 475 14.19 34.55 6.04
C LYS A 475 14.96 34.70 4.72
N THR A 476 15.28 33.63 3.99
CA THR A 476 15.89 33.74 2.65
C THR A 476 15.11 32.87 1.67
N THR A 477 14.70 33.43 0.52
CA THR A 477 14.00 32.69 -0.54
C THR A 477 14.97 31.78 -1.31
N THR A 478 15.74 30.97 -0.60
CA THR A 478 16.69 30.04 -1.19
C THR A 478 15.96 28.76 -1.60
N LEU A 479 16.24 28.33 -2.82
CA LEU A 479 15.78 27.07 -3.37
C LEU A 479 16.50 25.92 -2.67
N CYS A 480 15.80 24.86 -2.29
CA CYS A 480 16.41 23.67 -1.70
C CYS A 480 15.83 22.36 -2.24
N TRP A 481 16.65 21.32 -2.22
CA TRP A 481 16.36 19.97 -2.68
C TRP A 481 16.55 19.00 -1.53
N ASP A 482 15.60 18.10 -1.34
CA ASP A 482 15.57 17.14 -0.25
C ASP A 482 15.76 15.72 -0.80
N PHE A 483 16.83 15.02 -0.37
CA PHE A 483 17.14 13.63 -0.74
C PHE A 483 17.08 12.73 0.50
N GLY A 484 16.39 11.59 0.40
CA GLY A 484 16.22 10.64 1.51
C GLY A 484 17.24 9.50 1.47
N SER A 485 17.55 8.94 2.63
CA SER A 485 18.39 7.73 2.78
C SER A 485 19.75 7.85 2.08
N VAL A 486 20.45 8.97 2.26
CA VAL A 486 21.75 9.27 1.63
C VAL A 486 22.97 8.69 2.37
N GLY A 487 22.76 8.17 3.58
CA GLY A 487 23.82 7.60 4.42
C GLY A 487 24.00 6.10 4.20
N GLY A 488 25.15 5.59 4.62
CA GLY A 488 25.50 4.16 4.55
C GLY A 488 26.28 3.74 3.31
N TYR A 489 26.62 4.66 2.41
CA TYR A 489 27.33 4.39 1.15
C TYR A 489 28.85 4.61 1.23
N ASP A 490 29.46 4.30 2.38
CA ASP A 490 30.93 4.35 2.50
C ASP A 490 31.60 3.49 1.42
N GLY A 491 32.68 4.00 0.81
CA GLY A 491 33.33 3.37 -0.34
C GLY A 491 32.74 3.70 -1.72
N MET A 492 31.62 4.43 -1.81
CA MET A 492 30.87 4.68 -3.06
C MET A 492 30.69 6.16 -3.35
N LEU A 493 30.28 6.50 -4.57
CA LEU A 493 29.73 7.81 -4.88
C LEU A 493 28.22 7.84 -4.68
N VAL A 494 27.71 8.99 -4.26
CA VAL A 494 26.27 9.30 -4.18
C VAL A 494 25.99 10.46 -5.12
N LEU A 495 25.25 10.19 -6.19
CA LEU A 495 24.82 11.19 -7.16
C LEU A 495 23.37 11.61 -6.88
N CYS A 496 23.22 12.84 -6.42
CA CYS A 496 21.93 13.45 -6.13
C CYS A 496 21.43 14.19 -7.38
N VAL A 497 20.33 13.73 -7.98
CA VAL A 497 19.76 14.29 -9.21
C VAL A 497 18.40 14.95 -8.91
N SER A 498 18.29 16.24 -9.20
CA SER A 498 17.02 16.93 -9.26
C SER A 498 16.51 16.96 -10.69
N LEU A 499 15.50 16.15 -10.96
CA LEU A 499 14.73 16.19 -12.20
C LEU A 499 13.76 17.36 -12.10
N ASN A 500 14.18 18.54 -12.56
CA ASN A 500 13.33 19.72 -12.59
C ASN A 500 12.11 19.46 -13.49
N GLY A 501 10.97 19.18 -12.87
CA GLY A 501 9.72 18.84 -13.58
C GLY A 501 8.65 19.93 -13.54
N GLY A 502 8.99 21.17 -13.16
CA GLY A 502 7.99 22.20 -12.95
C GLY A 502 8.45 23.60 -13.33
N ARG A 503 7.77 24.20 -14.31
CA ARG A 503 7.75 25.65 -14.50
C ARG A 503 7.24 26.28 -13.20
N TYR A 504 8.13 26.89 -12.42
CA TYR A 504 7.74 27.61 -11.23
C TYR A 504 7.05 28.90 -11.67
N ARG A 505 5.71 28.98 -11.61
CA ARG A 505 5.00 30.26 -11.80
C ARG A 505 5.32 31.16 -10.60
N ARG A 506 6.34 32.02 -10.74
CA ARG A 506 6.44 33.22 -9.89
C ARG A 506 5.11 33.97 -10.01
N LYS A 507 4.57 34.44 -8.88
CA LYS A 507 3.45 35.40 -8.86
C LYS A 507 3.78 36.53 -9.84
N GLU A 508 2.87 36.79 -10.77
CA GLU A 508 2.95 37.88 -11.76
C GLU A 508 3.36 39.18 -11.05
N GLY A 509 4.52 39.73 -11.41
CA GLY A 509 5.03 41.00 -10.84
C GLY A 509 6.54 41.10 -10.63
N MET A 510 7.32 40.02 -10.70
CA MET A 510 8.79 40.09 -10.74
C MET A 510 9.28 39.48 -12.06
N GLY A 511 10.05 40.27 -12.83
CA GLY A 511 10.53 40.00 -14.18
C GLY A 511 10.79 38.52 -14.51
N VAL A 512 10.22 38.12 -15.65
CA VAL A 512 10.22 36.77 -16.22
C VAL A 512 11.62 36.45 -16.73
N GLY A 513 12.42 35.78 -15.90
CA GLY A 513 13.50 34.92 -16.38
C GLY A 513 12.97 33.48 -16.37
N ASP A 514 12.96 32.83 -17.53
CA ASP A 514 12.51 31.45 -17.70
C ASP A 514 13.43 30.49 -16.93
N LEU A 515 13.17 30.28 -15.64
CA LEU A 515 13.86 29.31 -14.80
C LEU A 515 13.35 27.89 -15.11
N GLY A 516 13.17 27.55 -16.39
CA GLY A 516 13.07 26.19 -16.90
C GLY A 516 14.42 25.48 -16.70
N GLY A 517 14.85 25.36 -15.45
CA GLY A 517 16.18 24.93 -15.11
C GLY A 517 16.41 23.51 -15.59
N SER A 518 17.48 23.31 -16.35
CA SER A 518 18.02 21.99 -16.66
C SER A 518 18.12 21.11 -15.41
N PRO A 519 18.05 19.77 -15.55
CA PRO A 519 18.29 18.85 -14.45
C PRO A 519 19.60 19.21 -13.72
N ARG A 520 19.56 19.20 -12.39
CA ARG A 520 20.72 19.52 -11.56
C ARG A 520 21.28 18.27 -10.93
N ALA A 521 22.59 18.17 -10.84
CA ALA A 521 23.27 17.06 -10.22
C ALA A 521 24.26 17.54 -9.16
N TRP A 522 24.43 16.72 -8.12
CA TRP A 522 25.52 16.87 -7.16
C TRP A 522 26.17 15.52 -6.90
N VAL A 523 27.49 15.46 -6.93
CA VAL A 523 28.26 14.26 -6.63
C VAL A 523 28.90 14.41 -5.25
N PHE A 524 28.73 13.38 -4.41
CA PHE A 524 29.37 13.32 -3.10
C PHE A 524 30.05 11.96 -2.93
N ALA A 525 31.17 11.94 -2.21
CA ALA A 525 31.68 10.69 -1.68
C ALA A 525 30.77 10.22 -0.53
N GLY A 526 30.36 8.97 -0.55
CA GLY A 526 29.39 8.44 0.41
C GLY A 526 29.86 8.54 1.87
N ARG A 527 31.19 8.51 2.11
CA ARG A 527 31.80 8.76 3.42
C ARG A 527 31.36 10.10 4.02
N GLN A 528 31.24 11.14 3.21
CA GLN A 528 30.82 12.49 3.62
C GLN A 528 29.35 12.52 4.07
N LEU A 529 28.53 11.56 3.63
CA LEU A 529 27.10 11.49 3.92
C LEU A 529 26.73 10.43 4.95
N THR A 530 27.70 9.65 5.46
CA THR A 530 27.48 8.52 6.40
C THR A 530 26.62 8.85 7.62
N HIS A 531 26.77 10.05 8.17
CA HIS A 531 26.04 10.53 9.35
C HIS A 531 24.65 11.11 9.02
N LEU A 532 24.29 11.23 7.74
CA LEU A 532 23.06 11.88 7.28
C LEU A 532 22.00 10.84 6.89
N ARG A 533 20.84 10.91 7.54
CA ARG A 533 19.65 10.17 7.07
C ARG A 533 18.99 10.84 5.87
N LYS A 534 19.15 12.16 5.75
CA LYS A 534 18.53 13.00 4.73
C LYS A 534 19.51 14.10 4.37
N LEU A 535 19.74 14.31 3.08
CA LEU A 535 20.51 15.45 2.58
C LEU A 535 19.53 16.55 2.16
N ARG A 536 19.81 17.77 2.59
CA ARG A 536 19.19 18.97 2.05
C ARG A 536 20.28 19.79 1.40
N ILE A 537 20.11 20.08 0.12
CA ILE A 537 20.98 20.97 -0.64
C ILE A 537 20.21 22.27 -0.81
N SER A 538 20.75 23.40 -0.36
CA SER A 538 20.17 24.72 -0.61
C SER A 538 21.05 25.44 -1.62
N ALA A 539 20.47 26.21 -2.53
CA ALA A 539 21.21 26.97 -3.55
C ALA A 539 22.21 27.92 -2.88
N GLY A 540 23.49 27.81 -3.26
CA GLY A 540 24.62 28.52 -2.64
C GLY A 540 24.89 28.12 -1.18
N GLY A 541 24.29 27.03 -0.71
CA GLY A 541 24.48 26.51 0.64
C GLY A 541 25.67 25.58 0.77
N LYS A 542 25.89 25.03 1.98
CA LYS A 542 27.03 24.17 2.33
C LYS A 542 27.30 23.01 1.37
N HIS A 543 26.26 22.44 0.77
CA HIS A 543 26.36 21.27 -0.11
C HIS A 543 26.23 21.60 -1.60
N ASP A 544 25.96 22.86 -1.94
CA ASP A 544 25.88 23.35 -3.32
C ASP A 544 27.13 24.18 -3.63
N THR A 545 28.27 23.49 -3.68
CA THR A 545 29.60 24.08 -3.95
C THR A 545 30.01 23.78 -5.38
N GLU A 546 30.95 24.56 -5.91
CA GLU A 546 31.54 24.33 -7.25
C GLU A 546 32.07 22.89 -7.38
N SER A 547 32.73 22.39 -6.34
CA SER A 547 33.29 21.04 -6.30
C SER A 547 32.26 19.90 -6.24
N SER A 548 31.02 20.16 -5.82
CA SER A 548 29.97 19.14 -5.74
C SER A 548 28.98 19.23 -6.89
N ARG A 549 28.80 20.41 -7.49
CA ARG A 549 27.81 20.67 -8.53
C ARG A 549 28.26 20.06 -9.86
N CYS A 550 27.32 19.40 -10.53
CA CYS A 550 27.55 18.87 -11.87
C CYS A 550 26.41 19.24 -12.82
N LYS A 551 26.72 19.29 -14.12
CA LYS A 551 25.76 19.49 -15.22
C LYS A 551 25.77 18.29 -16.18
N PHE A 552 24.66 18.04 -16.85
CA PHE A 552 24.53 16.92 -17.79
C PHE A 552 24.98 17.26 -19.22
N GLU A 553 24.98 18.55 -19.58
CA GLU A 553 25.27 19.03 -20.94
C GLU A 553 26.20 20.25 -20.87
N GLU A 554 27.00 20.46 -21.92
CA GLU A 554 27.77 21.68 -22.11
C GLU A 554 26.81 22.84 -22.43
N SER A 555 26.61 23.74 -21.48
CA SER A 555 25.96 25.04 -21.71
C SER A 555 27.01 26.14 -21.72
N MET A 556 26.87 27.11 -22.64
CA MET A 556 27.74 28.28 -22.73
C MET A 556 27.64 29.21 -21.52
N ASP A 557 26.54 29.14 -20.75
CA ASP A 557 26.23 30.13 -19.71
C ASP A 557 26.70 29.74 -18.30
N ASP A 558 27.23 28.53 -18.09
CA ASP A 558 27.61 28.01 -16.76
C ASP A 558 29.04 27.45 -16.78
N THR A 559 30.02 28.35 -16.68
CA THR A 559 31.46 28.02 -16.69
C THR A 559 31.92 27.28 -15.44
N ASP A 560 31.15 27.34 -14.36
CA ASP A 560 31.63 26.95 -13.02
C ASP A 560 31.25 25.51 -12.63
N ALA A 561 30.45 24.80 -13.45
CA ALA A 561 30.01 23.44 -13.16
C ALA A 561 30.66 22.40 -14.08
N THR A 562 31.27 21.37 -13.47
CA THR A 562 31.86 20.22 -14.18
C THR A 562 30.77 19.33 -14.78
N LEU A 563 31.03 18.71 -15.94
CA LEU A 563 30.12 17.69 -16.49
C LEU A 563 30.05 16.49 -15.54
N VAL A 564 28.87 15.89 -15.40
CA VAL A 564 28.68 14.64 -14.63
C VAL A 564 29.64 13.55 -15.13
N ALA A 565 29.80 13.46 -16.45
CA ALA A 565 30.76 12.58 -17.13
C ALA A 565 32.19 12.75 -16.63
N ASP A 566 32.71 13.98 -16.64
CA ASP A 566 34.08 14.29 -16.22
C ASP A 566 34.28 14.06 -14.72
N CYS A 567 33.30 14.42 -13.90
CA CYS A 567 33.35 14.18 -12.46
C CYS A 567 33.47 12.68 -12.13
N LEU A 568 32.64 11.86 -12.78
CA LEU A 568 32.64 10.41 -12.61
C LEU A 568 33.93 9.78 -13.15
N LEU A 569 34.43 10.21 -14.31
CA LEU A 569 35.70 9.73 -14.87
C LEU A 569 36.89 10.13 -14.01
N SER A 570 36.92 11.36 -13.48
CA SER A 570 37.96 11.82 -12.56
C SER A 570 37.96 10.99 -11.27
N ALA A 571 36.78 10.75 -10.68
CA ALA A 571 36.66 9.92 -9.49
C ALA A 571 37.10 8.46 -9.75
N TYR A 572 36.79 7.90 -10.93
CA TYR A 572 37.30 6.59 -11.33
C TYR A 572 38.83 6.59 -11.39
N LYS A 573 39.45 7.55 -12.08
CA LYS A 573 40.91 7.63 -12.23
C LYS A 573 41.63 7.85 -10.89
N GLU A 574 41.08 8.70 -10.02
CA GLU A 574 41.61 8.91 -8.66
C GLU A 574 41.58 7.60 -7.84
N ALA A 575 40.47 6.86 -7.92
CA ALA A 575 40.29 5.59 -7.25
C ALA A 575 41.14 4.47 -7.85
N GLU A 576 41.40 4.49 -9.15
CA GLU A 576 42.31 3.56 -9.81
C GLU A 576 43.77 3.79 -9.40
N ALA A 577 44.19 5.05 -9.31
CA ALA A 577 45.54 5.42 -8.88
C ALA A 577 45.79 5.10 -7.39
N SER A 578 44.74 5.13 -6.56
CA SER A 578 44.83 4.93 -5.11
C SER A 578 44.44 3.49 -4.72
N HIS A 579 45.42 2.58 -4.63
CA HIS A 579 45.17 1.14 -4.43
C HIS A 579 44.44 0.76 -3.13
N GLN A 580 44.34 1.64 -2.14
CA GLN A 580 43.66 1.34 -0.88
C GLN A 580 42.72 2.44 -0.39
N HIS A 581 43.05 3.73 -0.54
CA HIS A 581 42.17 4.83 -0.10
C HIS A 581 42.40 6.09 -0.93
N THR A 582 41.37 6.55 -1.66
CA THR A 582 41.34 7.94 -2.16
C THR A 582 41.20 8.90 -0.99
N ALA A 583 41.59 10.17 -1.15
CA ALA A 583 41.35 11.21 -0.15
C ALA A 583 39.86 11.29 0.26
N ASN A 584 38.97 10.94 -0.67
CA ASN A 584 37.53 10.94 -0.51
C ASN A 584 36.93 9.59 -0.05
N GLY A 585 37.72 8.53 0.06
CA GLY A 585 37.29 7.20 0.51
C GLY A 585 36.41 6.44 -0.49
N VAL A 586 36.42 6.80 -1.77
CA VAL A 586 35.81 6.06 -2.87
C VAL A 586 36.75 4.93 -3.30
N CYS A 587 36.20 3.72 -3.51
CA CYS A 587 36.96 2.55 -3.91
C CYS A 587 36.34 1.87 -5.13
N LEU A 588 37.16 1.52 -6.12
CA LEU A 588 36.72 0.64 -7.21
C LEU A 588 36.52 -0.79 -6.68
N ARG A 589 35.55 -1.51 -7.24
CA ARG A 589 35.23 -2.88 -6.83
C ARG A 589 35.04 -3.78 -8.05
N PRO A 590 35.38 -5.08 -7.95
CA PRO A 590 34.98 -6.07 -8.95
C PRO A 590 33.46 -6.12 -9.13
N LEU A 591 32.98 -6.42 -10.34
CA LEU A 591 31.54 -6.45 -10.62
C LEU A 591 30.82 -7.48 -9.74
N ASP A 592 31.44 -8.66 -9.58
CA ASP A 592 30.90 -9.74 -8.74
C ASP A 592 30.73 -9.31 -7.28
N TYR A 593 31.66 -8.51 -6.76
CA TYR A 593 31.54 -7.94 -5.42
C TYR A 593 30.31 -7.02 -5.31
N LEU A 594 30.10 -6.14 -6.28
CA LEU A 594 28.96 -5.21 -6.29
C LEU A 594 27.63 -5.94 -6.42
N ARG A 595 27.55 -6.98 -7.25
CA ARG A 595 26.35 -7.83 -7.38
C ARG A 595 26.00 -8.57 -6.09
N LYS A 596 27.01 -8.92 -5.29
CA LYS A 596 26.83 -9.58 -3.98
C LYS A 596 26.50 -8.62 -2.83
N GLN A 597 26.54 -7.30 -3.04
CA GLN A 597 26.12 -6.32 -2.03
C GLN A 597 24.59 -6.17 -1.94
N VAL A 598 23.90 -7.29 -1.81
CA VAL A 598 22.46 -7.38 -1.57
C VAL A 598 22.23 -7.86 -0.14
N SER A 599 21.00 -7.76 0.37
CA SER A 599 20.68 -8.43 1.64
C SER A 599 20.72 -9.95 1.48
N GLN A 600 20.99 -10.68 2.56
CA GLN A 600 21.04 -12.15 2.54
C GLN A 600 19.74 -12.77 1.97
N GLU A 601 18.60 -12.16 2.28
CA GLU A 601 17.30 -12.59 1.75
C GLU A 601 17.23 -12.48 0.23
N VAL A 602 17.77 -11.40 -0.35
CA VAL A 602 17.74 -11.21 -1.80
C VAL A 602 18.79 -12.08 -2.49
N GLN A 603 19.95 -12.29 -1.87
CA GLN A 603 20.92 -13.27 -2.36
C GLN A 603 20.29 -14.67 -2.44
N THR A 604 19.53 -15.04 -1.41
CA THR A 604 18.79 -16.31 -1.35
C THR A 604 17.76 -16.42 -2.48
N GLU A 605 17.03 -15.34 -2.77
CA GLU A 605 16.08 -15.27 -3.90
C GLU A 605 16.79 -15.38 -5.26
N MET A 606 17.92 -14.69 -5.45
CA MET A 606 18.72 -14.78 -6.68
C MET A 606 19.29 -16.18 -6.91
N GLU A 607 19.81 -16.83 -5.87
CA GLU A 607 20.26 -18.22 -5.97
C GLU A 607 19.11 -19.17 -6.30
N THR A 608 17.91 -18.88 -5.78
CA THR A 608 16.70 -19.65 -6.07
C THR A 608 16.27 -19.47 -7.53
N LEU A 609 16.32 -18.24 -8.05
CA LEU A 609 16.08 -17.97 -9.47
C LEU A 609 17.12 -18.67 -10.35
N SER A 610 18.42 -18.57 -10.03
CA SER A 610 19.49 -19.26 -10.79
C SER A 610 19.24 -20.76 -10.85
N TRP A 611 18.83 -21.35 -9.72
CA TRP A 611 18.47 -22.76 -9.64
C TRP A 611 17.27 -23.09 -10.54
N PHE A 612 16.21 -22.28 -10.55
CA PHE A 612 15.09 -22.47 -11.47
C PHE A 612 15.46 -22.28 -12.95
N LYS A 613 16.37 -21.36 -13.27
CA LYS A 613 16.87 -21.18 -14.65
C LYS A 613 17.54 -22.44 -15.16
N GLU A 614 18.39 -23.06 -14.34
CA GLU A 614 19.11 -24.27 -14.70
C GLU A 614 18.19 -25.49 -14.85
N PHE A 615 17.29 -25.72 -13.89
CA PHE A 615 16.53 -26.98 -13.83
C PHE A 615 15.15 -26.93 -14.47
N LEU A 616 14.43 -25.80 -14.40
CA LEU A 616 13.04 -25.73 -14.86
C LEU A 616 12.92 -24.95 -16.18
N PHE A 617 13.43 -23.72 -16.23
CA PHE A 617 13.22 -22.85 -17.40
C PHE A 617 14.02 -23.31 -18.61
N SER A 618 15.25 -23.82 -18.42
CA SER A 618 16.04 -24.46 -19.48
C SER A 618 15.31 -25.65 -20.10
N VAL A 619 14.76 -26.56 -19.27
CA VAL A 619 13.97 -27.72 -19.74
C VAL A 619 12.70 -27.29 -20.47
N ALA A 620 12.06 -26.21 -20.00
CA ALA A 620 10.89 -25.65 -20.65
C ALA A 620 11.20 -24.94 -21.98
N GLY A 621 12.47 -24.66 -22.29
CA GLY A 621 12.88 -23.82 -23.40
C GLY A 621 12.42 -22.37 -23.23
N ALA A 622 12.33 -21.90 -21.98
CA ALA A 622 11.77 -20.61 -21.63
C ALA A 622 12.87 -19.57 -21.35
N GLU A 623 12.68 -18.35 -21.83
CA GLU A 623 13.55 -17.23 -21.55
C GLU A 623 13.02 -16.44 -20.34
N THR A 624 13.92 -16.06 -19.43
CA THR A 624 13.55 -15.29 -18.23
C THR A 624 13.99 -13.85 -18.35
N LYS A 625 13.09 -12.92 -18.11
CA LYS A 625 13.36 -11.48 -18.07
C LYS A 625 13.12 -10.96 -16.65
N ASP A 626 14.12 -10.31 -16.07
CA ASP A 626 13.96 -9.67 -14.77
C ASP A 626 13.01 -8.46 -14.89
N VAL A 627 12.10 -8.33 -13.94
CA VAL A 627 11.20 -7.18 -13.92
C VAL A 627 11.99 -5.95 -13.46
N LEU A 628 11.96 -4.88 -14.26
CA LEU A 628 12.67 -3.63 -13.96
C LEU A 628 12.17 -2.92 -12.70
N CYS A 629 11.02 -3.35 -12.16
CA CYS A 629 10.30 -2.71 -11.07
C CYS A 629 10.09 -3.66 -9.87
N PRO A 630 10.84 -3.51 -8.77
CA PRO A 630 10.61 -4.31 -7.56
C PRO A 630 9.30 -3.98 -6.82
N THR A 631 8.51 -3.03 -7.32
CA THR A 631 7.18 -2.71 -6.76
C THR A 631 6.05 -3.46 -7.46
N LEU A 632 6.35 -4.12 -8.59
CA LEU A 632 5.41 -5.02 -9.22
C LEU A 632 5.20 -6.27 -8.33
N PRO A 633 4.03 -6.91 -8.43
CA PRO A 633 3.68 -8.03 -7.56
C PRO A 633 4.14 -9.40 -8.08
N HIS A 634 5.11 -9.40 -9.01
CA HIS A 634 5.81 -10.57 -9.55
C HIS A 634 7.27 -10.17 -9.79
N ASP A 635 8.18 -11.15 -9.81
CA ASP A 635 9.62 -10.88 -9.82
C ASP A 635 10.24 -11.03 -11.22
N ILE A 636 9.71 -11.95 -12.03
CA ILE A 636 10.20 -12.24 -13.38
C ILE A 636 9.04 -12.36 -14.37
N LEU A 637 9.36 -12.09 -15.64
CA LEU A 637 8.56 -12.47 -16.80
C LEU A 637 9.21 -13.67 -17.47
N VAL A 638 8.39 -14.60 -17.95
CA VAL A 638 8.86 -15.79 -18.65
C VAL A 638 8.21 -15.85 -20.03
N ASP A 639 9.06 -15.83 -21.05
CA ASP A 639 8.68 -15.92 -22.45
C ASP A 639 9.00 -17.30 -23.00
N PHE A 640 8.20 -17.75 -23.95
CA PHE A 640 8.46 -18.96 -24.71
C PHE A 640 8.67 -18.58 -26.17
N PRO A 641 9.63 -19.23 -26.86
CA PRO A 641 9.82 -18.99 -28.28
C PRO A 641 8.52 -19.32 -29.02
N PRO A 642 8.05 -18.44 -29.92
CA PRO A 642 6.81 -18.65 -30.63
C PRO A 642 6.92 -19.93 -31.47
N SER A 643 5.88 -20.77 -31.43
CA SER A 643 5.86 -22.00 -32.22
C SER A 643 5.79 -21.72 -33.72
N ASN A 644 5.31 -20.53 -34.09
CA ASN A 644 5.29 -20.00 -35.45
C ASN A 644 5.86 -18.58 -35.44
N PRO A 645 6.92 -18.26 -36.22
CA PRO A 645 7.48 -16.92 -36.29
C PRO A 645 6.50 -15.83 -36.72
N ASP A 646 5.39 -16.20 -37.38
CA ASP A 646 4.34 -15.25 -37.81
C ASP A 646 3.22 -15.02 -36.77
N SER A 647 3.26 -15.71 -35.62
CA SER A 647 2.28 -15.51 -34.55
C SER A 647 2.53 -14.20 -33.81
N GLU A 648 1.47 -13.47 -33.46
CA GLU A 648 1.56 -12.34 -32.53
C GLU A 648 2.28 -12.76 -31.24
N GLU A 649 3.09 -11.86 -30.68
CA GLU A 649 3.87 -12.11 -29.47
C GLU A 649 2.96 -12.61 -28.35
N SER A 650 3.21 -13.83 -27.87
CA SER A 650 2.48 -14.40 -26.74
C SER A 650 2.69 -13.57 -25.49
N THR A 651 1.63 -13.32 -24.73
CA THR A 651 1.73 -12.62 -23.45
C THR A 651 2.73 -13.34 -22.51
N PRO A 652 3.73 -12.63 -21.95
CA PRO A 652 4.68 -13.22 -21.01
C PRO A 652 3.97 -13.73 -19.76
N LEU A 653 4.42 -14.88 -19.24
CA LEU A 653 3.97 -15.36 -17.94
C LEU A 653 4.58 -14.54 -16.81
N ARG A 654 3.73 -14.02 -15.91
CA ARG A 654 4.17 -13.27 -14.72
C ARG A 654 4.38 -14.25 -13.57
N ILE A 655 5.63 -14.42 -13.14
CA ILE A 655 5.99 -15.37 -12.08
C ILE A 655 6.43 -14.62 -10.82
N GLN A 656 5.76 -14.90 -9.71
CA GLN A 656 6.22 -14.53 -8.38
C GLN A 656 7.06 -15.67 -7.79
N LEU A 657 8.32 -15.40 -7.51
CA LEU A 657 9.25 -16.32 -6.88
C LEU A 657 9.24 -16.16 -5.36
N LYS A 658 9.45 -17.27 -4.66
CA LYS A 658 9.74 -17.28 -3.23
C LYS A 658 10.74 -18.36 -2.90
N THR A 659 11.56 -18.12 -1.88
CA THR A 659 12.34 -19.17 -1.24
C THR A 659 11.68 -19.54 0.09
N ALA A 660 11.45 -20.83 0.31
CA ALA A 660 10.97 -21.29 1.60
C ALA A 660 12.06 -21.10 2.68
N TYR A 661 11.70 -21.18 3.96
CA TYR A 661 12.70 -21.22 5.04
C TYR A 661 12.26 -22.18 6.14
N TRP A 662 13.21 -22.91 6.73
CA TRP A 662 12.92 -23.79 7.84
C TRP A 662 12.37 -23.01 9.02
N SER A 663 11.19 -23.43 9.49
CA SER A 663 10.48 -22.83 10.61
C SER A 663 10.27 -23.86 11.71
N ARG A 664 9.99 -23.40 12.94
CA ARG A 664 9.70 -24.30 14.06
C ARG A 664 8.40 -25.02 13.74
N GLY A 665 8.50 -26.28 13.33
CA GLY A 665 7.33 -27.08 13.03
C GLY A 665 6.64 -27.58 14.31
N GLY A 666 5.42 -28.08 14.13
CA GLY A 666 4.62 -28.65 15.22
C GLY A 666 5.11 -30.04 15.63
N ARG A 667 4.20 -30.89 16.13
CA ARG A 667 4.49 -32.26 16.57
C ARG A 667 5.15 -33.17 15.52
N TRP A 668 5.13 -32.77 14.25
CA TRP A 668 5.59 -33.59 13.12
C TRP A 668 7.04 -33.33 12.71
N GLY A 669 7.74 -32.43 13.41
CA GLY A 669 9.12 -32.02 13.09
C GLY A 669 9.16 -30.71 12.27
N PRO A 670 10.34 -30.29 11.77
CA PRO A 670 10.50 -29.03 11.03
C PRO A 670 9.70 -29.00 9.72
N VAL A 671 9.07 -27.87 9.42
CA VAL A 671 8.39 -27.60 8.13
C VAL A 671 8.94 -26.30 7.55
N ALA A 672 8.95 -26.16 6.23
CA ALA A 672 9.39 -24.94 5.59
C ALA A 672 8.22 -23.96 5.51
N HIS A 673 8.43 -22.71 5.87
CA HIS A 673 7.44 -21.65 5.75
C HIS A 673 7.72 -20.82 4.50
N VAL A 674 6.65 -20.34 3.87
CA VAL A 674 6.69 -19.48 2.70
C VAL A 674 5.83 -18.26 2.97
N ASN A 675 6.37 -17.07 2.73
CA ASN A 675 5.62 -15.84 2.79
C ASN A 675 4.81 -15.64 1.51
N SER A 676 3.51 -15.38 1.63
CA SER A 676 2.57 -15.10 0.54
C SER A 676 1.97 -13.69 0.64
N TYR A 677 2.83 -12.71 0.91
CA TYR A 677 2.47 -11.28 0.90
C TYR A 677 3.47 -10.47 0.09
N ARG A 678 3.03 -9.32 -0.41
CA ARG A 678 3.88 -8.27 -0.96
C ARG A 678 4.14 -7.17 0.06
N ARG A 679 5.29 -6.51 -0.06
CA ARG A 679 5.68 -5.38 0.78
C ARG A 679 5.35 -4.06 0.07
N LEU A 680 4.25 -3.40 0.46
CA LEU A 680 3.84 -2.11 -0.13
C LEU A 680 4.70 -0.93 0.37
N SER A 681 5.25 -1.05 1.57
CA SER A 681 6.13 -0.04 2.16
C SER A 681 7.02 -0.66 3.23
N CYS A 682 7.90 0.15 3.84
CA CYS A 682 8.71 -0.32 4.95
C CYS A 682 7.90 -0.86 6.15
N ARG A 683 6.59 -0.58 6.23
CA ARG A 683 5.71 -0.95 7.36
C ARG A 683 4.44 -1.72 6.99
N ALA A 684 4.18 -1.94 5.71
CA ALA A 684 2.91 -2.54 5.27
C ALA A 684 3.18 -3.80 4.44
N TYR A 685 2.58 -4.90 4.87
CA TYR A 685 2.53 -6.18 4.17
C TYR A 685 1.08 -6.49 3.85
N VAL A 686 0.81 -6.86 2.61
CA VAL A 686 -0.54 -7.20 2.16
C VAL A 686 -0.45 -8.53 1.43
N PRO A 687 -1.34 -9.51 1.71
CA PRO A 687 -1.41 -10.73 0.93
C PRO A 687 -1.51 -10.40 -0.56
N TYR A 688 -0.95 -11.26 -1.42
CA TYR A 688 -1.18 -11.12 -2.84
C TYR A 688 -2.67 -11.20 -3.17
N THR A 689 -3.06 -10.63 -4.29
CA THR A 689 -4.41 -10.65 -4.86
C THR A 689 -4.45 -11.57 -6.07
N CYS A 690 -5.60 -12.15 -6.38
CA CYS A 690 -5.78 -12.89 -7.62
C CYS A 690 -5.48 -11.96 -8.81
N GLY A 691 -4.61 -12.39 -9.73
CA GLY A 691 -4.17 -11.57 -10.87
C GLY A 691 -2.89 -10.74 -10.67
N ASP A 692 -2.31 -10.71 -9.45
CA ASP A 692 -0.98 -10.11 -9.22
C ASP A 692 0.12 -10.85 -10.01
N PHE A 693 -0.02 -12.17 -10.15
CA PHE A 693 0.86 -13.05 -10.90
C PHE A 693 0.03 -14.18 -11.52
N ASP A 694 0.60 -14.85 -12.51
CA ASP A 694 0.01 -16.03 -13.14
C ASP A 694 0.47 -17.30 -12.40
N ILE A 695 1.75 -17.33 -12.00
CA ILE A 695 2.37 -18.46 -11.33
C ILE A 695 3.07 -18.01 -10.04
N PHE A 696 2.90 -18.80 -8.97
CA PHE A 696 3.63 -18.68 -7.71
C PHE A 696 4.60 -19.85 -7.58
N LEU A 697 5.90 -19.58 -7.69
CA LEU A 697 6.96 -20.59 -7.74
C LEU A 697 7.79 -20.54 -6.46
N VAL A 698 7.90 -21.66 -5.76
CA VAL A 698 8.55 -21.75 -4.45
C VAL A 698 9.74 -22.70 -4.47
N GLY A 699 10.93 -22.16 -4.28
CA GLY A 699 12.17 -22.92 -4.15
C GLY A 699 12.42 -23.50 -2.74
N PRO A 700 13.38 -24.42 -2.61
CA PRO A 700 13.71 -25.10 -1.37
C PRO A 700 14.30 -24.18 -0.30
N PRO A 701 14.17 -24.54 1.00
CA PRO A 701 14.71 -23.75 2.08
C PRO A 701 16.24 -23.76 2.11
N ARG A 702 16.87 -22.58 2.06
CA ARG A 702 18.32 -22.41 2.00
C ARG A 702 18.99 -22.13 3.36
N ASN A 703 18.21 -22.04 4.43
CA ASN A 703 18.71 -21.76 5.78
C ASN A 703 19.03 -23.03 6.60
N ALA A 704 19.96 -23.86 6.10
CA ALA A 704 20.30 -25.17 6.67
C ALA A 704 20.73 -25.12 8.15
N GLU A 705 21.42 -24.05 8.58
CA GLU A 705 21.81 -23.86 10.00
C GLU A 705 20.61 -23.86 10.93
N ARG A 706 19.49 -23.25 10.50
CA ARG A 706 18.25 -23.21 11.27
C ARG A 706 17.62 -24.59 11.37
N PHE A 707 17.70 -25.40 10.31
CA PHE A 707 17.26 -26.78 10.35
C PHE A 707 18.07 -27.61 11.37
N LEU A 708 19.39 -27.45 11.37
CA LEU A 708 20.26 -28.10 12.35
C LEU A 708 19.94 -27.69 13.79
N ALA A 709 19.74 -26.40 14.03
CA ALA A 709 19.33 -25.90 15.34
C ALA A 709 17.97 -26.50 15.78
N LEU A 710 17.00 -26.61 14.86
CA LEU A 710 15.71 -27.24 15.14
C LEU A 710 15.84 -28.74 15.44
N LYS A 711 16.74 -29.46 14.75
CA LYS A 711 17.04 -30.88 15.00
C LYS A 711 17.62 -31.09 16.40
N GLN A 712 18.51 -30.21 16.85
CA GLN A 712 19.11 -30.28 18.19
C GLN A 712 18.07 -30.13 19.30
N VAL A 713 17.10 -29.22 19.14
CA VAL A 713 16.02 -29.00 20.12
C VAL A 713 15.05 -30.20 20.18
N GLN A 714 14.87 -30.93 19.08
CA GLN A 714 13.95 -32.05 18.97
C GLN A 714 14.57 -33.42 19.33
N LYS A 715 15.74 -33.46 19.98
CA LYS A 715 16.47 -34.68 20.37
C LYS A 715 15.72 -35.69 21.27
N LYS A 716 14.44 -35.46 21.60
CA LYS A 716 13.58 -36.48 22.21
C LYS A 716 12.77 -37.20 21.10
N GLU A 717 13.30 -38.35 20.69
CA GLU A 717 12.60 -39.52 20.10
C GLU A 717 12.07 -39.52 18.66
N LEU A 718 11.91 -38.41 17.92
CA LEU A 718 11.20 -38.44 16.61
C LEU A 718 12.00 -38.24 15.31
N CYS A 719 13.34 -38.13 15.33
CA CYS A 719 14.12 -37.67 14.17
C CYS A 719 15.27 -38.61 13.72
N ALA A 720 15.10 -39.93 13.82
CA ALA A 720 16.12 -40.90 13.41
C ALA A 720 16.37 -40.95 11.89
N ASP A 721 15.37 -40.63 11.05
CA ASP A 721 15.43 -40.83 9.59
C ASP A 721 15.89 -39.61 8.78
N LEU A 722 16.38 -38.55 9.43
CA LEU A 722 16.85 -37.36 8.72
C LEU A 722 18.28 -37.54 8.19
N PRO A 723 18.58 -37.20 6.92
CA PRO A 723 19.89 -37.40 6.31
C PRO A 723 21.00 -36.78 7.16
N ALA A 724 22.10 -37.52 7.32
CA ALA A 724 23.24 -37.12 8.14
C ALA A 724 23.96 -35.86 7.60
N ASN A 725 23.79 -35.56 6.32
CA ASN A 725 24.43 -34.43 5.66
C ASN A 725 23.43 -33.28 5.40
N PRO A 726 23.41 -32.23 6.24
CA PRO A 726 22.49 -31.09 6.14
C PRO A 726 22.83 -30.12 4.99
N SER A 727 23.93 -30.36 4.27
CA SER A 727 24.38 -29.54 3.14
C SER A 727 23.59 -29.78 1.85
N ILE A 728 22.73 -30.81 1.82
CA ILE A 728 21.90 -31.10 0.65
C ILE A 728 20.66 -30.20 0.68
N ILE A 729 20.64 -29.22 -0.23
CA ILE A 729 19.42 -28.46 -0.56
C ILE A 729 18.36 -29.49 -0.97
N PRO A 730 17.16 -29.49 -0.36
CA PRO A 730 16.12 -30.44 -0.74
C PRO A 730 15.85 -30.38 -2.25
N PRO A 731 15.77 -31.52 -2.95
CA PRO A 731 15.61 -31.58 -4.41
C PRO A 731 14.16 -31.36 -4.83
N PHE A 732 13.42 -30.50 -4.12
CA PHE A 732 12.00 -30.25 -4.36
C PHE A 732 11.72 -28.77 -4.55
N PHE A 733 10.68 -28.48 -5.31
CA PHE A 733 10.06 -27.17 -5.42
C PHE A 733 8.54 -27.29 -5.50
N TYR A 734 7.84 -26.16 -5.40
CA TYR A 734 6.39 -26.12 -5.54
C TYR A 734 5.97 -25.08 -6.56
N MET A 735 4.92 -25.39 -7.32
CA MET A 735 4.38 -24.51 -8.35
C MET A 735 2.86 -24.43 -8.25
N PHE A 736 2.32 -23.21 -8.17
CA PHE A 736 0.89 -22.96 -8.05
C PHE A 736 0.45 -21.95 -9.11
N SER A 737 -0.71 -22.16 -9.74
CA SER A 737 -1.37 -21.07 -10.49
C SER A 737 -1.96 -20.02 -9.54
N SER A 738 -2.24 -18.83 -10.05
CA SER A 738 -3.02 -17.80 -9.33
C SER A 738 -4.35 -18.37 -8.81
N SER A 739 -5.06 -19.13 -9.65
CA SER A 739 -6.32 -19.81 -9.29
C SER A 739 -6.15 -20.87 -8.21
N ASP A 740 -5.04 -21.62 -8.20
CA ASP A 740 -4.75 -22.58 -7.13
C ASP A 740 -4.58 -21.87 -5.79
N MET A 741 -3.81 -20.79 -5.80
CA MET A 741 -3.58 -19.98 -4.61
C MET A 741 -4.88 -19.36 -4.10
N GLN A 742 -5.78 -18.95 -5.00
CA GLN A 742 -7.10 -18.40 -4.67
C GLN A 742 -7.97 -19.48 -4.01
N ARG A 743 -8.09 -20.66 -4.64
CA ARG A 743 -8.82 -21.82 -4.15
C ARG A 743 -8.31 -22.32 -2.79
N LEU A 744 -7.02 -22.15 -2.51
CA LEU A 744 -6.39 -22.47 -1.23
C LEU A 744 -6.57 -21.39 -0.15
N GLY A 745 -7.19 -20.25 -0.50
CA GLY A 745 -7.32 -19.05 0.34
C GLY A 745 -5.95 -18.53 0.77
N LEU A 746 -4.99 -18.51 -0.15
CA LEU A 746 -3.63 -17.98 0.05
C LEU A 746 -3.48 -16.58 -0.53
N VAL A 747 -4.12 -16.29 -1.66
CA VAL A 747 -4.29 -14.93 -2.17
C VAL A 747 -5.67 -14.38 -1.81
N SER A 748 -5.79 -13.07 -1.80
CA SER A 748 -7.06 -12.36 -1.62
C SER A 748 -7.85 -12.41 -2.93
N SER A 749 -9.15 -12.64 -2.81
CA SER A 749 -10.09 -12.65 -3.93
C SER A 749 -11.18 -11.62 -3.67
N GLU A 750 -11.40 -10.71 -4.62
CA GLU A 750 -12.51 -9.76 -4.52
C GLU A 750 -13.86 -10.47 -4.61
N GLU A 751 -13.99 -11.46 -5.50
CA GLU A 751 -15.22 -12.23 -5.70
C GLU A 751 -15.60 -13.06 -4.48
N GLN A 752 -14.62 -13.68 -3.82
CA GLN A 752 -14.87 -14.58 -2.70
C GLN A 752 -14.78 -13.89 -1.34
N THR A 753 -14.45 -12.59 -1.29
CA THR A 753 -14.22 -11.79 -0.06
C THR A 753 -13.22 -12.39 0.94
N GLN A 754 -12.44 -13.39 0.51
CA GLN A 754 -11.46 -14.06 1.35
C GLN A 754 -10.22 -13.19 1.47
N SER A 755 -9.85 -12.82 2.70
CA SER A 755 -8.55 -12.22 2.96
C SER A 755 -7.46 -13.29 2.74
N GLY A 756 -6.51 -13.02 1.85
CA GLY A 756 -5.38 -13.91 1.61
C GLY A 756 -4.57 -14.15 2.90
N LYS A 757 -3.79 -15.22 2.91
CA LYS A 757 -2.95 -15.55 4.07
C LYS A 757 -1.57 -14.93 3.89
N PRO A 758 -0.90 -14.47 4.97
CA PRO A 758 0.45 -13.94 4.88
C PRO A 758 1.50 -15.03 4.62
N GLY A 759 1.17 -16.30 4.82
CA GLY A 759 2.09 -17.39 4.54
C GLY A 759 1.48 -18.76 4.78
N PHE A 760 2.24 -19.79 4.40
CA PHE A 760 1.84 -21.19 4.53
C PHE A 760 3.06 -22.11 4.68
N ASN A 761 2.80 -23.34 5.12
CA ASN A 761 3.86 -24.32 5.40
C ASN A 761 3.86 -25.41 4.33
N LEU A 762 5.06 -25.75 3.86
CA LEU A 762 5.35 -26.76 2.86
C LEU A 762 6.29 -27.82 3.43
N ASP A 763 6.24 -29.02 2.83
CA ASP A 763 7.15 -30.11 3.18
C ASP A 763 8.21 -30.36 2.12
N PHE A 764 9.46 -30.24 2.52
CA PHE A 764 10.62 -30.50 1.67
C PHE A 764 11.36 -31.76 2.12
N LEU A 765 10.83 -32.53 3.07
CA LEU A 765 11.42 -33.80 3.52
C LEU A 765 10.88 -34.98 2.70
N LEU A 766 11.78 -35.92 2.41
CA LEU A 766 11.46 -37.21 1.82
C LEU A 766 10.73 -38.11 2.82
N ASN A 767 9.79 -38.92 2.33
CA ASN A 767 9.14 -40.02 3.05
C ASN A 767 8.48 -39.67 4.39
N ARG A 768 8.15 -38.39 4.62
CA ARG A 768 7.48 -37.99 5.85
C ARG A 768 6.04 -38.50 5.87
N ARG A 769 5.68 -39.21 6.94
CA ARG A 769 4.29 -39.57 7.21
C ARG A 769 3.52 -38.33 7.66
N HIS A 770 2.45 -38.02 6.96
CA HIS A 770 1.53 -36.96 7.34
C HIS A 770 0.30 -37.54 8.01
N SER A 771 -0.28 -36.80 8.97
CA SER A 771 -1.63 -37.12 9.40
C SER A 771 -2.63 -36.88 8.26
N THR A 772 -3.58 -37.79 8.12
CA THR A 772 -4.67 -37.69 7.14
C THR A 772 -5.37 -36.35 7.30
N GLY A 773 -5.53 -35.62 6.19
CA GLY A 773 -6.18 -34.30 6.19
C GLY A 773 -5.31 -33.12 6.64
N SER A 774 -4.02 -33.32 6.95
CA SER A 774 -3.14 -32.19 7.27
C SER A 774 -3.03 -31.24 6.08
N ARG A 775 -2.99 -29.92 6.36
CA ARG A 775 -2.90 -28.90 5.29
C ARG A 775 -1.66 -29.10 4.43
N THR A 776 -0.53 -29.47 5.03
CA THR A 776 0.72 -29.71 4.31
C THR A 776 0.63 -30.94 3.41
N ALA A 777 -0.02 -32.03 3.86
CA ALA A 777 -0.25 -33.19 2.99
C ALA A 777 -1.09 -32.84 1.77
N ARG A 778 -2.12 -31.99 1.94
CA ARG A 778 -2.94 -31.50 0.82
C ARG A 778 -2.13 -30.71 -0.21
N LEU A 779 -1.00 -30.13 0.17
CA LEU A 779 -0.17 -29.33 -0.73
C LEU A 779 0.83 -30.16 -1.55
N LEU A 780 1.01 -31.45 -1.23
CA LEU A 780 2.04 -32.28 -1.86
C LEU A 780 1.84 -32.52 -3.37
N HIS A 781 0.61 -32.39 -3.89
CA HIS A 781 0.37 -32.57 -5.32
C HIS A 781 0.86 -31.40 -6.19
N TRP A 782 1.25 -30.28 -5.58
CA TRP A 782 1.95 -29.18 -6.25
C TRP A 782 3.48 -29.28 -6.07
N ARG A 783 3.99 -30.36 -5.45
CA ARG A 783 5.42 -30.58 -5.24
C ARG A 783 6.02 -31.32 -6.43
N TYR A 784 7.10 -30.78 -6.94
CA TYR A 784 7.92 -31.36 -8.00
C TYR A 784 9.31 -31.66 -7.47
N ASP A 785 9.97 -32.66 -8.04
CA ASP A 785 11.37 -32.99 -7.75
C ASP A 785 12.27 -32.73 -8.95
N LEU A 786 13.55 -33.06 -8.81
CA LEU A 786 14.56 -32.88 -9.86
C LEU A 786 14.74 -34.09 -10.77
N SER A 787 13.84 -35.08 -10.73
CA SER A 787 13.84 -36.13 -11.75
C SER A 787 13.41 -35.54 -13.11
N GLN A 788 13.94 -36.08 -14.20
CA GLN A 788 13.63 -35.59 -15.54
C GLN A 788 12.11 -35.62 -15.82
N GLU A 789 11.44 -36.71 -15.45
CA GLU A 789 9.98 -36.86 -15.59
C GLU A 789 9.20 -35.77 -14.83
N SER A 790 9.61 -35.44 -13.59
CA SER A 790 8.96 -34.38 -12.81
C SER A 790 9.19 -32.99 -13.43
N LEU A 791 10.39 -32.73 -13.94
CA LEU A 791 10.74 -31.49 -14.63
C LEU A 791 10.00 -31.32 -15.95
N ASP A 792 9.89 -32.37 -16.77
CA ASP A 792 9.13 -32.35 -18.03
C ASP A 792 7.64 -32.05 -17.77
N ASN A 793 7.05 -32.68 -16.75
CA ASN A 793 5.68 -32.42 -16.33
C ASN A 793 5.48 -30.96 -15.87
N ALA A 794 6.41 -30.41 -15.08
CA ALA A 794 6.37 -29.01 -14.66
C ALA A 794 6.51 -28.05 -15.85
N ALA A 795 7.43 -28.33 -16.76
CA ALA A 795 7.66 -27.55 -17.98
C ALA A 795 6.43 -27.55 -18.90
N GLN A 796 5.76 -28.69 -19.07
CA GLN A 796 4.53 -28.79 -19.85
C GLN A 796 3.39 -27.96 -19.21
N LEU A 797 3.27 -27.99 -17.88
CA LEU A 797 2.27 -27.20 -17.18
C LEU A 797 2.49 -25.69 -17.31
N LEU A 798 3.76 -25.23 -17.31
CA LEU A 798 4.10 -23.83 -17.60
C LEU A 798 3.60 -23.40 -18.99
N LYS A 799 3.88 -24.21 -20.03
CA LYS A 799 3.43 -23.94 -21.40
C LYS A 799 1.91 -23.91 -21.51
N GLN A 800 1.23 -24.84 -20.82
CA GLN A 800 -0.22 -24.88 -20.80
C GLN A 800 -0.81 -23.60 -20.20
N TRP A 801 -0.28 -23.11 -19.08
CA TRP A 801 -0.77 -21.87 -18.48
C TRP A 801 -0.53 -20.64 -19.35
N GLN A 802 0.57 -20.59 -20.11
CA GLN A 802 0.77 -19.51 -21.07
C GLN A 802 -0.33 -19.50 -22.14
N SER A 803 -0.70 -20.68 -22.68
CA SER A 803 -1.73 -20.78 -23.72
C SER A 803 -3.16 -20.44 -23.26
N THR A 804 -3.39 -20.35 -21.95
CA THR A 804 -4.69 -19.98 -21.37
C THR A 804 -4.83 -18.49 -21.08
N LEU A 805 -3.74 -17.73 -21.16
CA LEU A 805 -3.73 -16.27 -21.08
C LEU A 805 -3.97 -15.67 -22.46
#